data_AF-A0A0C9XLQ3-F1
#
_entry.id   AF-A0A0C9XLQ3-F1
#
_cell.length_a   1.000
_cell.length_b   1.000
_cell.length_c   1.000
_cell.angle_alpha   90.00
_cell.angle_beta   90.00
_cell.angle_gamma   90.00
#
_symmetry.space_group_name_H-M   'P 1'
#
loop_
_entity.id
_entity.type
_entity.pdbx_description
1 polymer ?
#
loop_
_entity_poly.entity_id
_entity_poly.type
_entity_poly.pdbx_seq_one_letter_code
_entity_poly.pdbx_strand_id
1 'polypeptide(L)'
;MVAEYHVAWQQKKLRWFLPLIYDVWEEQWSERQALWPELLLTIKLTPTQEWECRQLKRTCRQDYPLLVWLAQDRDNFLSELICLEGQGHVSDICGDCRTLDPHFRCEDCFGVIMYCQDCIIKEHHQHPLHHLEYWTGSYFECRSLRDLGLWIQLGHHVGGRCYRPCPIARDDFTVIHSNGVHSVSLDFCSCKSAEALFQQLLRICWFPASSKKPHTAATFNVLQQFHLLSFKSKVSAFEFYQSLSCISDNTGLNRPKDRYKQFLCIVRQWHHLKLLKHTGHGHDPLGVSNTKQGNCALLCPACPHPGKNLPQDWRSIKPEKQFLYSLFVTLDTNFRLKRRAVSKDSNDPSLSEGWAYFVEESAYKLYLSCHTNDIQEVRLDSTGIGIVVCARHGMKLANGVRDLQKGERYVNMDYLFALALSGTTVDRLNILYDITCQWHKSLYQRMMSLPQEVQLDLSAKHISFFVLKFHLPTHIMPCQWKYSFNWTCGVGHTDDEVPEHGWAHINPVGSSTKVMGPGHRRDTIDDFFGDWNWKKSIALDFEELKKSLSFKYPEQLSTWQQQVEDWEDDLSKPNPFEVKEISITQANICLWLTMEEAQASQSSLEPPLHPNISPSILISAGVDLEDQQLHLRTNLTKLGLHATDAQKAKMQQRSNALACCIEVWMKMHTLYIPGMAAFAPEDIPLYLPLQINCKFSCSHNLESIKFQLQEGQANDALNELHQGLQSIVYMLKFKDRFLCGQGANTRACNCLKNVDAKIDLSVAKYHAAHRALCTLGPLLGKVGWKTAL
;
A
#
# COMPACT_ATOMS: atom_id res chain seq x y z
N MET A 1 8.03 -12.02 37.68
CA MET A 1 9.04 -11.42 36.79
C MET A 1 10.31 -12.28 36.71
N VAL A 2 10.15 -13.53 36.29
CA VAL A 2 11.26 -14.47 35.97
C VAL A 2 10.73 -15.31 34.81
N ALA A 3 10.79 -14.77 33.59
CA ALA A 3 10.44 -15.53 32.37
C ALA A 3 10.88 -14.89 31.04
N GLU A 4 11.37 -13.64 30.98
CA GLU A 4 11.61 -12.98 29.68
C GLU A 4 13.06 -12.56 29.40
N TYR A 5 14.03 -12.93 30.24
CA TYR A 5 15.44 -12.53 30.06
C TYR A 5 16.34 -13.54 29.34
N HIS A 6 15.83 -14.69 28.86
CA HIS A 6 16.69 -15.76 28.33
C HIS A 6 16.81 -15.85 26.80
N VAL A 7 16.06 -15.07 26.02
CA VAL A 7 16.04 -15.19 24.55
C VAL A 7 16.98 -14.19 23.86
N ALA A 8 17.30 -13.05 24.48
CA ALA A 8 18.17 -12.03 23.88
C ALA A 8 19.68 -12.31 24.04
N TRP A 9 20.08 -13.25 24.91
CA TRP A 9 21.49 -13.50 25.23
C TRP A 9 22.15 -14.57 24.31
N GLN A 10 21.38 -15.39 23.60
CA GLN A 10 21.92 -16.46 22.74
C GLN A 10 22.29 -16.04 21.31
N GLN A 11 21.86 -14.87 20.81
CA GLN A 11 22.14 -14.48 19.42
C GLN A 11 23.49 -13.74 19.20
N LYS A 12 24.17 -13.29 20.25
CA LYS A 12 25.47 -12.58 20.10
C LYS A 12 26.71 -13.49 20.01
N LYS A 13 26.62 -14.80 20.33
CA LYS A 13 27.77 -15.72 20.28
C LYS A 13 27.99 -16.42 18.92
N LEU A 14 27.05 -16.33 17.98
CA LEU A 14 27.14 -17.03 16.68
C LEU A 14 27.96 -16.31 15.60
N ARG A 15 28.47 -15.09 15.86
CA ARG A 15 29.29 -14.34 14.88
C ARG A 15 30.80 -14.65 14.88
N TRP A 16 31.29 -15.43 15.84
CA TRP A 16 32.73 -15.71 15.98
C TRP A 16 33.12 -17.16 15.66
N PHE A 17 32.17 -18.06 15.36
CA PHE A 17 32.43 -19.48 15.09
C PHE A 17 32.22 -19.93 13.63
N LEU A 18 31.86 -19.00 12.73
CA LEU A 18 31.55 -19.32 11.33
C LEU A 18 32.77 -19.53 10.41
N PRO A 19 33.99 -19.00 10.65
CA PRO A 19 35.13 -19.30 9.78
C PRO A 19 35.81 -20.65 10.07
N LEU A 20 35.76 -21.17 11.31
CA LEU A 20 36.46 -22.42 11.66
C LEU A 20 35.64 -23.70 11.39
N ILE A 21 34.32 -23.57 11.18
CA ILE A 21 33.45 -24.70 10.84
C ILE A 21 33.45 -24.95 9.33
N TYR A 22 33.76 -23.95 8.50
CA TYR A 22 33.72 -24.12 7.04
C TYR A 22 34.90 -24.97 6.52
N ASP A 23 36.10 -24.79 7.05
CA ASP A 23 37.29 -25.54 6.60
C ASP A 23 37.34 -26.99 7.14
N VAL A 24 36.74 -27.26 8.30
CA VAL A 24 36.67 -28.64 8.86
C VAL A 24 35.53 -29.45 8.25
N TRP A 25 34.56 -28.81 7.59
CA TRP A 25 33.38 -29.47 7.03
C TRP A 25 33.53 -29.86 5.56
N GLU A 26 34.44 -29.25 4.78
CA GLU A 26 34.74 -29.69 3.40
C GLU A 26 35.63 -30.95 3.33
N GLU A 27 36.62 -31.11 4.22
CA GLU A 27 37.49 -32.30 4.17
C GLU A 27 36.78 -33.58 4.65
N GLN A 28 35.78 -33.49 5.55
CA GLN A 28 35.09 -34.67 6.09
C GLN A 28 33.83 -35.10 5.33
N TRP A 29 33.38 -34.33 4.33
CA TRP A 29 32.16 -34.65 3.57
C TRP A 29 32.43 -35.56 2.36
N SER A 30 33.65 -35.53 1.79
CA SER A 30 33.99 -36.39 0.64
C SER A 30 34.27 -37.85 1.03
N GLU A 31 34.82 -38.11 2.22
CA GLU A 31 35.10 -39.48 2.68
C GLU A 31 33.88 -40.24 3.22
N ARG A 32 32.78 -39.54 3.59
CA ARG A 32 31.59 -40.19 4.17
C ARG A 32 30.50 -40.59 3.17
N GLN A 33 30.58 -40.18 1.90
CA GLN A 33 29.63 -40.62 0.87
C GLN A 33 29.96 -42.00 0.28
N ALA A 34 31.19 -42.50 0.43
CA ALA A 34 31.60 -43.80 -0.12
C ALA A 34 31.19 -45.02 0.73
N LEU A 35 30.75 -44.83 1.99
CA LEU A 35 30.53 -45.92 2.95
C LEU A 35 29.07 -46.10 3.42
N TRP A 36 28.12 -45.31 2.92
CA TRP A 36 26.73 -45.36 3.41
C TRP A 36 25.89 -46.58 2.95
N PRO A 37 26.16 -47.27 1.80
CA PRO A 37 25.37 -48.44 1.44
C PRO A 37 25.67 -49.71 2.26
N GLU A 38 26.88 -49.86 2.83
CA GLU A 38 27.29 -51.12 3.47
C GLU A 38 27.08 -51.18 4.99
N LEU A 39 26.91 -50.04 5.68
CA LEU A 39 26.74 -50.00 7.15
C LEU A 39 25.28 -50.10 7.64
N LEU A 40 24.29 -50.02 6.73
CA LEU A 40 22.87 -50.11 7.06
C LEU A 40 22.29 -51.53 7.01
N LEU A 41 23.04 -52.53 6.54
CA LEU A 41 22.58 -53.91 6.47
C LEU A 41 22.68 -54.67 7.82
N THR A 42 23.21 -54.06 8.88
CA THR A 42 23.51 -54.78 10.14
C THR A 42 22.93 -54.18 11.43
N ILE A 43 22.12 -53.11 11.35
CA ILE A 43 21.46 -52.54 12.54
C ILE A 43 19.96 -52.76 12.46
N LYS A 44 19.44 -53.73 13.23
CA LYS A 44 18.00 -53.88 13.47
C LYS A 44 17.54 -52.70 14.34
N LEU A 45 16.92 -51.71 13.71
CA LEU A 45 16.25 -50.61 14.42
C LEU A 45 15.07 -51.16 15.23
N THR A 46 14.86 -50.62 16.42
CA THR A 46 13.66 -50.93 17.21
C THR A 46 12.42 -50.28 16.57
N PRO A 47 11.19 -50.82 16.76
CA PRO A 47 9.96 -50.26 16.17
C PRO A 47 9.74 -48.78 16.48
N THR A 48 10.20 -48.33 17.66
CA THR A 48 10.14 -46.92 18.10
C THR A 48 11.09 -46.02 17.31
N GLN A 49 12.32 -46.49 17.05
CA GLN A 49 13.30 -45.77 16.24
C GLN A 49 12.87 -45.70 14.76
N GLU A 50 12.21 -46.74 14.24
CA GLU A 50 11.61 -46.67 12.90
C GLU A 50 10.48 -45.64 12.83
N TRP A 51 9.64 -45.54 13.86
CA TRP A 51 8.56 -44.55 13.91
C TRP A 51 9.12 -43.13 13.97
N GLU A 52 10.10 -42.85 14.83
CA GLU A 52 10.77 -41.54 14.92
C GLU A 52 11.48 -41.16 13.61
N CYS A 53 12.16 -42.11 12.96
CA CYS A 53 12.81 -41.86 11.67
C CYS A 53 11.80 -41.60 10.55
N ARG A 54 10.62 -42.26 10.57
CA ARG A 54 9.50 -41.94 9.67
C ARG A 54 8.88 -40.58 9.96
N GLN A 55 8.74 -40.20 11.24
CA GLN A 55 8.26 -38.86 11.62
C GLN A 55 9.23 -37.79 11.16
N LEU A 56 10.54 -37.94 11.41
CA LEU A 56 11.59 -37.00 10.97
C LEU A 56 11.68 -36.88 9.44
N LYS A 57 11.52 -37.98 8.69
CA LYS A 57 11.42 -37.93 7.23
C LYS A 57 10.14 -37.22 6.76
N ARG A 58 9.05 -37.35 7.52
CA ARG A 58 7.77 -36.70 7.21
C ARG A 58 7.79 -35.20 7.51
N THR A 59 8.37 -34.78 8.64
CA THR A 59 8.62 -33.35 8.92
C THR A 59 9.60 -32.76 7.93
N CYS A 60 10.71 -33.43 7.59
CA CYS A 60 11.62 -32.94 6.55
C CYS A 60 10.95 -32.77 5.17
N ARG A 61 10.05 -33.69 4.79
CA ARG A 61 9.24 -33.57 3.56
C ARG A 61 8.22 -32.42 3.60
N GLN A 62 7.68 -32.09 4.77
CA GLN A 62 6.72 -30.99 4.93
C GLN A 62 7.42 -29.64 5.06
N ASP A 63 8.54 -29.59 5.77
CA ASP A 63 9.29 -28.37 6.06
C ASP A 63 10.20 -27.96 4.89
N TYR A 64 10.68 -28.93 4.09
CA TYR A 64 11.60 -28.69 2.96
C TYR A 64 11.23 -29.47 1.68
N PRO A 65 10.00 -29.31 1.14
CA PRO A 65 9.51 -30.10 0.01
C PRO A 65 10.38 -29.95 -1.25
N LEU A 66 10.95 -28.76 -1.50
CA LEU A 66 11.80 -28.52 -2.67
C LEU A 66 13.16 -29.24 -2.59
N LEU A 67 13.75 -29.39 -1.40
CA LEU A 67 15.01 -30.10 -1.24
C LEU A 67 14.83 -31.60 -1.48
N VAL A 68 13.70 -32.15 -1.03
CA VAL A 68 13.32 -33.53 -1.32
C VAL A 68 13.09 -33.72 -2.82
N TRP A 69 12.32 -32.83 -3.45
CA TRP A 69 12.06 -32.89 -4.89
C TRP A 69 13.37 -32.85 -5.70
N LEU A 70 14.29 -31.93 -5.36
CA LEU A 70 15.59 -31.82 -6.02
C LEU A 70 16.44 -33.10 -5.91
N ALA A 71 16.40 -33.76 -4.74
CA ALA A 71 17.25 -34.91 -4.45
C ALA A 71 16.68 -36.25 -4.93
N GLN A 72 15.35 -36.39 -5.02
CA GLN A 72 14.69 -37.68 -5.22
C GLN A 72 13.78 -37.74 -6.45
N ASP A 73 13.12 -36.62 -6.79
CA ASP A 73 11.98 -36.67 -7.71
C ASP A 73 12.24 -35.92 -9.02
N ARG A 74 13.19 -34.98 -9.08
CA ARG A 74 13.42 -34.10 -10.23
C ARG A 74 13.59 -34.86 -11.55
N ASP A 75 14.40 -35.93 -11.55
CA ASP A 75 14.69 -36.69 -12.76
C ASP A 75 13.47 -37.50 -13.22
N ASN A 76 12.65 -37.99 -12.28
CA ASN A 76 11.37 -38.64 -12.59
C ASN A 76 10.37 -37.64 -13.17
N PHE A 77 10.24 -36.45 -12.57
CA PHE A 77 9.37 -35.38 -13.11
C PHE A 77 9.78 -34.99 -14.53
N LEU A 78 11.09 -34.84 -14.79
CA LEU A 78 11.59 -34.54 -16.12
C LEU A 78 11.30 -35.68 -17.10
N SER A 79 11.48 -36.94 -16.67
CA SER A 79 11.18 -38.12 -17.50
C SER A 79 9.70 -38.18 -17.87
N GLU A 80 8.79 -37.89 -16.94
CA GLU A 80 7.34 -37.81 -17.22
C GLU A 80 7.00 -36.65 -18.16
N LEU A 81 7.62 -35.48 -18.01
CA LEU A 81 7.41 -34.36 -18.94
C LEU A 81 7.84 -34.72 -20.37
N ILE A 82 9.01 -35.34 -20.53
CA ILE A 82 9.50 -35.81 -21.84
C ILE A 82 8.62 -36.95 -22.38
N CYS A 83 8.11 -37.84 -21.51
CA CYS A 83 7.18 -38.91 -21.90
C CYS A 83 5.91 -38.35 -22.53
N LEU A 84 5.38 -37.23 -22.00
CA LEU A 84 4.21 -36.54 -22.54
C LEU A 84 4.47 -35.83 -23.89
N GLU A 85 5.71 -35.49 -24.21
CA GLU A 85 6.09 -34.97 -25.54
C GLU A 85 6.04 -36.06 -26.64
N GLY A 86 6.10 -37.34 -26.27
CA GLY A 86 5.94 -38.49 -27.16
C GLY A 86 4.58 -39.19 -26.99
N GLN A 87 4.40 -40.34 -27.67
CA GLN A 87 3.19 -41.17 -27.50
C GLN A 87 3.08 -41.81 -26.10
N GLY A 88 4.15 -41.77 -25.30
CA GLY A 88 4.18 -42.36 -23.96
C GLY A 88 3.77 -43.84 -23.95
N HIS A 89 2.93 -44.22 -22.97
CA HIS A 89 2.36 -45.57 -22.83
C HIS A 89 0.95 -45.70 -23.42
N VAL A 90 0.59 -44.85 -24.39
CA VAL A 90 -0.77 -44.81 -24.92
C VAL A 90 -1.03 -46.01 -25.85
N SER A 91 -2.26 -46.50 -25.85
CA SER A 91 -2.66 -47.69 -26.62
C SER A 91 -2.70 -47.40 -28.13
N ASP A 92 -2.27 -48.37 -28.93
CA ASP A 92 -2.38 -48.38 -30.40
C ASP A 92 -3.83 -48.51 -30.93
N ILE A 93 -4.83 -48.32 -30.06
CA ILE A 93 -6.25 -48.35 -30.42
C ILE A 93 -6.91 -47.03 -30.08
N CYS A 94 -7.79 -46.58 -30.98
CA CYS A 94 -8.60 -45.38 -30.76
C CYS A 94 -9.38 -45.46 -29.45
N GLY A 95 -9.37 -44.38 -28.66
CA GLY A 95 -10.06 -44.29 -27.37
C GLY A 95 -11.57 -44.55 -27.43
N ASP A 96 -12.22 -44.20 -28.56
CA ASP A 96 -13.67 -44.37 -28.78
C ASP A 96 -13.96 -45.65 -29.59
N CYS A 97 -13.66 -45.66 -30.91
CA CYS A 97 -14.05 -46.76 -31.81
C CYS A 97 -13.14 -47.99 -31.78
N ARG A 98 -12.04 -47.98 -31.00
CA ARG A 98 -11.09 -49.10 -30.83
C ARG A 98 -10.40 -49.60 -32.12
N THR A 99 -10.37 -48.79 -33.18
CA THR A 99 -9.62 -49.09 -34.41
C THR A 99 -8.11 -48.99 -34.18
N LEU A 100 -7.32 -49.81 -34.89
CA LEU A 100 -5.88 -50.03 -34.70
C LEU A 100 -4.95 -48.91 -35.26
N ASP A 101 -5.40 -47.66 -35.29
CA ASP A 101 -4.58 -46.59 -35.92
C ASP A 101 -4.89 -45.16 -35.44
N PRO A 102 -4.83 -44.86 -34.12
CA PRO A 102 -5.11 -43.53 -33.63
C PRO A 102 -3.89 -42.61 -33.77
N HIS A 103 -4.03 -41.55 -34.57
CA HIS A 103 -2.95 -40.60 -34.85
C HIS A 103 -3.12 -39.23 -34.20
N PHE A 104 -4.29 -38.95 -33.63
CA PHE A 104 -4.62 -37.61 -33.12
C PHE A 104 -4.80 -37.61 -31.61
N ARG A 105 -4.29 -36.58 -30.94
CA ARG A 105 -4.67 -36.26 -29.56
C ARG A 105 -5.06 -34.80 -29.44
N CYS A 106 -5.73 -34.48 -28.33
CA CYS A 106 -6.10 -33.12 -27.97
C CYS A 106 -5.32 -32.70 -26.73
N GLU A 107 -4.68 -31.53 -26.77
CA GLU A 107 -3.91 -31.01 -25.62
C GLU A 107 -4.82 -30.41 -24.53
N ASP A 108 -5.99 -29.90 -24.92
CA ASP A 108 -6.93 -29.27 -24.00
C ASP A 108 -7.86 -30.26 -23.27
N CYS A 109 -7.94 -31.52 -23.72
CA CYS A 109 -8.78 -32.55 -23.12
C CYS A 109 -8.08 -33.24 -21.94
N PHE A 110 -8.86 -33.81 -21.03
CA PHE A 110 -8.29 -34.54 -19.90
C PHE A 110 -7.65 -35.86 -20.36
N GLY A 111 -6.34 -35.99 -20.11
CA GLY A 111 -5.56 -37.19 -20.39
C GLY A 111 -4.92 -37.21 -21.79
N VAL A 112 -4.08 -38.21 -22.05
CA VAL A 112 -3.30 -38.36 -23.29
C VAL A 112 -3.88 -39.40 -24.25
N ILE A 113 -5.20 -39.41 -24.42
CA ILE A 113 -5.88 -40.43 -25.25
C ILE A 113 -5.69 -40.12 -26.74
N MET A 114 -5.30 -41.14 -27.51
CA MET A 114 -5.19 -41.07 -28.96
C MET A 114 -6.51 -41.49 -29.63
N TYR A 115 -6.88 -40.80 -30.70
CA TYR A 115 -8.09 -41.00 -31.48
C TYR A 115 -7.77 -41.11 -32.98
N CYS A 116 -8.65 -41.79 -33.72
CA CYS A 116 -8.69 -41.64 -35.18
C CYS A 116 -9.31 -40.29 -35.58
N GLN A 117 -9.16 -39.90 -36.84
CA GLN A 117 -9.66 -38.60 -37.34
C GLN A 117 -11.17 -38.41 -37.14
N ASP A 118 -11.99 -39.44 -37.41
CA ASP A 118 -13.44 -39.32 -37.29
C ASP A 118 -13.88 -39.16 -35.82
N CYS A 119 -13.29 -39.94 -34.91
CA CYS A 119 -13.59 -39.86 -33.49
C CYS A 119 -13.13 -38.53 -32.90
N ILE A 120 -11.95 -38.02 -33.25
CA ILE A 120 -11.48 -36.73 -32.71
C ILE A 120 -12.40 -35.59 -33.17
N ILE A 121 -12.84 -35.56 -34.43
CA ILE A 121 -13.78 -34.54 -34.94
C ILE A 121 -15.13 -34.64 -34.22
N LYS A 122 -15.65 -35.86 -34.07
CA LYS A 122 -16.95 -36.13 -33.42
C LYS A 122 -16.94 -35.66 -31.96
N GLU A 123 -15.91 -36.01 -31.20
CA GLU A 123 -15.78 -35.62 -29.79
C GLU A 123 -15.64 -34.09 -29.64
N HIS A 124 -14.96 -33.42 -30.58
CA HIS A 124 -14.69 -31.97 -30.50
C HIS A 124 -15.72 -31.10 -31.21
N HIS A 125 -16.83 -31.66 -31.68
CA HIS A 125 -17.88 -30.87 -32.34
C HIS A 125 -18.45 -29.77 -31.41
N GLN A 126 -18.48 -30.00 -30.09
CA GLN A 126 -18.89 -29.00 -29.09
C GLN A 126 -17.73 -28.17 -28.54
N HIS A 127 -16.50 -28.52 -28.90
CA HIS A 127 -15.25 -27.92 -28.44
C HIS A 127 -14.36 -27.51 -29.62
N PRO A 128 -14.84 -26.65 -30.54
CA PRO A 128 -14.19 -26.38 -31.82
C PRO A 128 -12.90 -25.55 -31.73
N LEU A 129 -12.49 -25.16 -30.52
CA LEU A 129 -11.34 -24.29 -30.25
C LEU A 129 -10.24 -25.03 -29.47
N HIS A 130 -10.28 -26.37 -29.42
CA HIS A 130 -9.22 -27.16 -28.82
C HIS A 130 -8.04 -27.33 -29.77
N HIS A 131 -6.82 -27.38 -29.23
CA HIS A 131 -5.60 -27.70 -29.96
C HIS A 131 -5.47 -29.20 -30.15
N LEU A 132 -5.20 -29.59 -31.39
CA LEU A 132 -4.94 -30.97 -31.75
C LEU A 132 -3.49 -31.15 -32.16
N GLU A 133 -3.02 -32.36 -31.96
CA GLU A 133 -1.72 -32.80 -32.41
C GLU A 133 -1.85 -34.09 -33.21
N TYR A 134 -1.08 -34.19 -34.29
CA TYR A 134 -0.96 -35.37 -35.14
C TYR A 134 0.40 -36.03 -34.93
N TRP A 135 0.40 -37.34 -34.68
CA TRP A 135 1.63 -38.11 -34.55
C TRP A 135 2.23 -38.43 -35.92
N THR A 136 3.43 -37.94 -36.20
CA THR A 136 4.14 -38.17 -37.47
C THR A 136 4.91 -39.49 -37.51
N GLY A 137 4.95 -40.24 -36.41
CA GLY A 137 5.86 -41.37 -36.20
C GLY A 137 7.11 -41.01 -35.40
N SER A 138 7.46 -39.72 -35.31
CA SER A 138 8.64 -39.25 -34.57
C SER A 138 8.36 -38.10 -33.60
N TYR A 139 7.44 -37.19 -33.94
CA TYR A 139 7.02 -36.09 -33.09
C TYR A 139 5.55 -35.73 -33.34
N PHE A 140 4.97 -34.98 -32.40
CA PHE A 140 3.64 -34.40 -32.57
C PHE A 140 3.70 -33.09 -33.34
N GLU A 141 2.91 -33.00 -34.40
CA GLU A 141 2.74 -31.80 -35.20
C GLU A 141 1.37 -31.18 -34.89
N CYS A 142 1.34 -29.87 -34.61
CA CYS A 142 0.08 -29.16 -34.38
C CYS A 142 -0.84 -29.25 -35.61
N ARG A 143 -2.12 -29.53 -35.36
CA ARG A 143 -3.20 -29.54 -36.35
C ARG A 143 -4.39 -28.78 -35.78
N SER A 144 -5.14 -28.09 -36.64
CA SER A 144 -6.41 -27.50 -36.22
C SER A 144 -7.57 -28.41 -36.58
N LEU A 145 -8.66 -28.31 -35.83
CA LEU A 145 -9.94 -28.97 -36.18
C LEU A 145 -10.45 -28.54 -37.56
N ARG A 146 -10.13 -27.31 -37.97
CA ARG A 146 -10.40 -26.80 -39.32
C ARG A 146 -9.67 -27.60 -40.40
N ASP A 147 -8.38 -27.90 -40.20
CA ASP A 147 -7.59 -28.67 -41.17
C ASP A 147 -8.12 -30.11 -41.34
N LEU A 148 -8.75 -30.64 -40.28
CA LEU A 148 -9.42 -31.95 -40.30
C LEU A 148 -10.85 -31.91 -40.87
N GLY A 149 -11.37 -30.72 -41.20
CA GLY A 149 -12.68 -30.54 -41.84
C GLY A 149 -13.84 -30.23 -40.90
N LEU A 150 -13.59 -29.87 -39.63
CA LEU A 150 -14.66 -29.43 -38.73
C LEU A 150 -15.26 -28.09 -39.19
N TRP A 151 -16.57 -28.07 -39.41
CA TRP A 151 -17.31 -26.89 -39.84
C TRP A 151 -18.34 -26.47 -38.79
N ILE A 152 -18.23 -25.23 -38.31
CA ILE A 152 -19.11 -24.70 -37.28
C ILE A 152 -20.35 -24.10 -37.95
N GLN A 153 -21.55 -24.55 -37.59
CA GLN A 153 -22.81 -23.96 -38.06
C GLN A 153 -23.51 -23.21 -36.94
N LEU A 154 -23.84 -21.94 -37.19
CA LEU A 154 -24.54 -21.09 -36.23
C LEU A 154 -26.06 -21.05 -36.46
N GLY A 155 -26.79 -20.48 -35.49
CA GLY A 155 -28.21 -20.13 -35.62
C GLY A 155 -29.20 -21.28 -35.42
N HIS A 156 -28.72 -22.49 -35.10
CA HIS A 156 -29.54 -23.65 -34.74
C HIS A 156 -29.08 -24.23 -33.39
N HIS A 157 -29.92 -25.06 -32.78
CA HIS A 157 -29.57 -25.78 -31.54
C HIS A 157 -28.46 -26.81 -31.82
N VAL A 158 -27.76 -27.23 -30.78
CA VAL A 158 -26.69 -28.24 -30.86
C VAL A 158 -27.25 -29.51 -31.53
N GLY A 159 -26.57 -29.98 -32.59
CA GLY A 159 -27.00 -31.12 -33.41
C GLY A 159 -27.98 -30.78 -34.55
N GLY A 160 -28.52 -29.57 -34.60
CA GLY A 160 -29.37 -29.10 -35.70
C GLY A 160 -28.55 -28.58 -36.88
N ARG A 161 -28.85 -29.05 -38.10
CA ARG A 161 -28.17 -28.61 -39.34
C ARG A 161 -28.90 -27.41 -39.96
N CYS A 162 -28.13 -26.40 -40.38
CA CYS A 162 -28.70 -25.31 -41.16
C CYS A 162 -28.96 -25.78 -42.61
N TYR A 163 -30.19 -25.63 -43.10
CA TYR A 163 -30.53 -25.93 -44.50
C TYR A 163 -30.22 -24.77 -45.46
N ARG A 164 -29.88 -23.59 -44.93
CA ARG A 164 -29.41 -22.43 -45.70
C ARG A 164 -28.18 -21.80 -45.02
N PRO A 165 -27.04 -22.51 -44.98
CA PRO A 165 -25.82 -21.95 -44.45
C PRO A 165 -25.33 -20.82 -45.36
N CYS A 166 -24.78 -19.77 -44.75
CA CYS A 166 -24.14 -18.65 -45.41
C CYS A 166 -22.66 -18.66 -45.00
N PRO A 167 -21.76 -19.16 -45.86
CA PRO A 167 -20.34 -19.29 -45.52
C PRO A 167 -19.65 -17.93 -45.46
N ILE A 168 -18.60 -17.87 -44.64
CA ILE A 168 -17.68 -16.73 -44.61
C ILE A 168 -16.88 -16.66 -45.92
N ALA A 169 -16.74 -15.45 -46.47
CA ALA A 169 -15.89 -15.23 -47.63
C ALA A 169 -14.43 -15.63 -47.35
N ARG A 170 -13.86 -16.45 -48.24
CA ARG A 170 -12.48 -16.99 -48.15
C ARG A 170 -12.22 -17.87 -46.93
N ASP A 171 -13.26 -18.31 -46.22
CA ASP A 171 -13.14 -19.14 -45.03
C ASP A 171 -12.15 -18.55 -44.00
N ASP A 172 -12.19 -17.23 -43.82
CA ASP A 172 -11.28 -16.50 -42.93
C ASP A 172 -12.03 -15.96 -41.72
N PHE A 173 -12.24 -16.83 -40.72
CA PHE A 173 -12.78 -16.43 -39.42
C PHE A 173 -11.77 -16.72 -38.31
N THR A 174 -11.48 -15.70 -37.49
CA THR A 174 -10.53 -15.81 -36.38
C THR A 174 -11.26 -15.72 -35.03
N VAL A 175 -10.97 -16.63 -34.11
CA VAL A 175 -11.53 -16.61 -32.75
C VAL A 175 -10.42 -16.41 -31.73
N ILE A 176 -10.56 -15.41 -30.88
CA ILE A 176 -9.66 -15.17 -29.74
C ILE A 176 -10.23 -15.94 -28.54
N HIS A 177 -9.47 -16.91 -28.04
CA HIS A 177 -9.84 -17.78 -26.93
C HIS A 177 -8.76 -17.75 -25.84
N SER A 178 -9.08 -18.29 -24.65
CA SER A 178 -8.18 -18.30 -23.49
C SER A 178 -6.96 -19.20 -23.69
N ASN A 179 -7.06 -20.20 -24.57
CA ASN A 179 -5.96 -21.07 -24.96
C ASN A 179 -5.25 -20.59 -26.25
N GLY A 180 -5.61 -19.45 -26.86
CA GLY A 180 -4.93 -18.99 -28.08
C GLY A 180 -5.85 -18.33 -29.12
N VAL A 181 -5.30 -18.12 -30.31
CA VAL A 181 -5.95 -17.46 -31.45
C VAL A 181 -6.17 -18.48 -32.56
N HIS A 182 -7.44 -18.82 -32.79
CA HIS A 182 -7.85 -19.92 -33.66
C HIS A 182 -8.32 -19.40 -35.02
N SER A 183 -7.99 -20.13 -36.09
CA SER A 183 -8.64 -19.97 -37.40
C SER A 183 -9.65 -21.10 -37.59
N VAL A 184 -10.93 -20.76 -37.79
CA VAL A 184 -12.02 -21.74 -37.86
C VAL A 184 -12.84 -21.58 -39.13
N SER A 185 -13.44 -22.68 -39.59
CA SER A 185 -14.44 -22.67 -40.65
C SER A 185 -15.83 -22.53 -40.05
N LEU A 186 -16.58 -21.52 -40.49
CA LEU A 186 -17.83 -21.12 -39.86
C LEU A 186 -18.87 -20.66 -40.89
N ASP A 187 -20.09 -21.16 -40.73
CA ASP A 187 -21.27 -20.77 -41.49
C ASP A 187 -22.30 -20.08 -40.60
N PHE A 188 -22.80 -18.94 -41.06
CA PHE A 188 -23.97 -18.31 -40.46
C PHE A 188 -25.27 -18.96 -40.94
N CYS A 189 -26.31 -18.89 -40.13
CA CYS A 189 -27.65 -19.24 -40.58
C CYS A 189 -28.25 -18.09 -41.40
N SER A 190 -28.78 -18.41 -42.58
CA SER A 190 -29.56 -17.49 -43.43
C SER A 190 -31.02 -17.94 -43.63
N CYS A 191 -31.53 -18.77 -42.70
CA CYS A 191 -32.94 -19.13 -42.66
C CYS A 191 -33.83 -17.88 -42.46
N LYS A 192 -35.12 -17.96 -42.81
CA LYS A 192 -36.06 -16.83 -42.70
C LYS A 192 -36.23 -16.36 -41.25
N SER A 193 -36.08 -17.27 -40.30
CA SER A 193 -36.12 -17.03 -38.85
C SER A 193 -34.74 -16.78 -38.23
N ALA A 194 -33.69 -16.61 -39.05
CA ALA A 194 -32.35 -16.39 -38.54
C ALA A 194 -32.22 -14.98 -37.94
N GLU A 195 -31.55 -14.90 -36.80
CA GLU A 195 -31.17 -13.61 -36.21
C GLU A 195 -30.06 -12.94 -37.01
N ALA A 196 -29.78 -11.68 -36.70
CA ALA A 196 -28.61 -10.98 -37.26
C ALA A 196 -27.30 -11.71 -36.91
N LEU A 197 -26.29 -11.60 -37.78
CA LEU A 197 -25.03 -12.35 -37.67
C LEU A 197 -24.35 -12.18 -36.29
N PHE A 198 -24.33 -10.96 -35.77
CA PHE A 198 -23.74 -10.67 -34.46
C PHE A 198 -24.49 -11.34 -33.30
N GLN A 199 -25.84 -11.44 -33.39
CA GLN A 199 -26.65 -12.11 -32.38
C GLN A 199 -26.40 -13.62 -32.38
N GLN A 200 -26.19 -14.22 -33.56
CA GLN A 200 -25.85 -15.64 -33.67
C GLN A 200 -24.52 -15.95 -32.94
N LEU A 201 -23.52 -15.08 -33.06
CA LEU A 201 -22.25 -15.20 -32.31
C LEU A 201 -22.45 -14.97 -30.81
N LEU A 202 -23.18 -13.93 -30.41
CA LEU A 202 -23.42 -13.64 -29.00
C LEU A 202 -24.17 -14.79 -28.30
N ARG A 203 -25.09 -15.48 -29.01
CA ARG A 203 -25.83 -16.65 -28.48
C ARG A 203 -24.95 -17.85 -28.18
N ILE A 204 -23.79 -17.98 -28.84
CA ILE A 204 -22.78 -19.00 -28.54
C ILE A 204 -21.64 -18.43 -27.67
N CYS A 205 -21.88 -17.31 -26.99
CA CYS A 205 -20.91 -16.63 -26.12
C CYS A 205 -19.64 -16.16 -26.83
N TRP A 206 -19.74 -15.81 -28.12
CA TRP A 206 -18.66 -15.22 -28.90
C TRP A 206 -18.98 -13.75 -29.19
N PHE A 207 -18.15 -12.85 -28.69
CA PHE A 207 -18.32 -11.41 -28.87
C PHE A 207 -17.70 -10.98 -30.21
N PRO A 208 -18.48 -10.48 -31.18
CA PRO A 208 -17.96 -10.12 -32.49
C PRO A 208 -17.19 -8.80 -32.48
N ALA A 209 -16.14 -8.71 -33.30
CA ALA A 209 -15.43 -7.46 -33.54
C ALA A 209 -16.24 -6.45 -34.39
N SER A 210 -17.25 -6.91 -35.13
CA SER A 210 -18.13 -6.06 -35.96
C SER A 210 -19.53 -6.65 -36.08
N SER A 211 -20.56 -5.80 -36.19
CA SER A 211 -21.95 -6.27 -36.16
C SER A 211 -22.49 -6.73 -37.52
N LYS A 212 -21.97 -6.18 -38.63
CA LYS A 212 -22.53 -6.39 -39.98
C LYS A 212 -21.89 -7.56 -40.75
N LYS A 213 -20.56 -7.66 -40.72
CA LYS A 213 -19.77 -8.70 -41.42
C LYS A 213 -18.62 -9.14 -40.51
N PRO A 214 -18.92 -9.89 -39.43
CA PRO A 214 -17.89 -10.35 -38.50
C PRO A 214 -16.95 -11.33 -39.18
N HIS A 215 -15.65 -11.08 -39.06
CA HIS A 215 -14.55 -12.01 -39.40
C HIS A 215 -13.70 -12.36 -38.17
N THR A 216 -14.03 -11.79 -37.02
CA THR A 216 -13.30 -11.99 -35.77
C THR A 216 -14.28 -11.94 -34.62
N ALA A 217 -14.11 -12.85 -33.67
CA ALA A 217 -14.81 -12.81 -32.39
C ALA A 217 -13.86 -13.17 -31.24
N ALA A 218 -14.17 -12.74 -30.03
CA ALA A 218 -13.52 -13.18 -28.82
C ALA A 218 -14.52 -13.94 -27.95
N THR A 219 -14.12 -15.07 -27.38
CA THR A 219 -14.99 -15.82 -26.46
C THR A 219 -15.27 -15.01 -25.19
N PHE A 220 -16.44 -15.19 -24.57
CA PHE A 220 -16.73 -14.50 -23.30
C PHE A 220 -15.75 -14.90 -22.19
N ASN A 221 -15.23 -16.13 -22.22
CA ASN A 221 -14.22 -16.61 -21.27
C ASN A 221 -12.94 -15.77 -21.34
N VAL A 222 -12.36 -15.57 -22.53
CA VAL A 222 -11.12 -14.77 -22.65
C VAL A 222 -11.33 -13.30 -22.24
N LEU A 223 -12.52 -12.75 -22.51
CA LEU A 223 -12.87 -11.39 -22.08
C LEU A 223 -13.00 -11.30 -20.55
N GLN A 224 -13.64 -12.28 -19.91
CA GLN A 224 -13.73 -12.34 -18.45
C GLN A 224 -12.37 -12.53 -17.80
N GLN A 225 -11.53 -13.42 -18.34
CA GLN A 225 -10.17 -13.65 -17.87
C GLN A 225 -9.34 -12.36 -17.95
N PHE A 226 -9.37 -11.68 -19.10
CA PHE A 226 -8.70 -10.39 -19.27
C PHE A 226 -9.22 -9.34 -18.29
N HIS A 227 -10.55 -9.21 -18.17
CA HIS A 227 -11.19 -8.23 -17.28
C HIS A 227 -10.75 -8.41 -15.82
N LEU A 228 -10.65 -9.65 -15.35
CA LEU A 228 -10.16 -9.95 -14.00
C LEU A 228 -8.66 -9.68 -13.83
N LEU A 229 -7.83 -10.09 -14.79
CA LEU A 229 -6.38 -9.88 -14.74
C LEU A 229 -6.01 -8.40 -14.85
N SER A 230 -6.77 -7.62 -15.62
CA SER A 230 -6.59 -6.17 -15.70
C SER A 230 -6.87 -5.54 -14.33
N PHE A 231 -7.89 -5.98 -13.58
CA PHE A 231 -8.15 -5.48 -12.24
C PHE A 231 -7.14 -5.91 -11.18
N LYS A 232 -6.71 -7.17 -11.20
CA LYS A 232 -5.88 -7.77 -10.14
C LYS A 232 -4.40 -7.48 -10.33
N SER A 233 -3.90 -7.69 -11.55
CA SER A 233 -2.47 -7.60 -11.88
C SER A 233 -2.14 -6.39 -12.74
N LYS A 234 -3.13 -5.57 -13.11
CA LYS A 234 -2.97 -4.37 -13.96
C LYS A 234 -2.32 -4.70 -15.30
N VAL A 235 -2.54 -5.93 -15.79
CA VAL A 235 -2.04 -6.42 -17.07
C VAL A 235 -2.62 -5.55 -18.19
N SER A 236 -1.77 -5.11 -19.12
CA SER A 236 -2.21 -4.36 -20.28
C SER A 236 -2.84 -5.29 -21.32
N ALA A 237 -3.77 -4.78 -22.12
CA ALA A 237 -4.35 -5.55 -23.22
C ALA A 237 -3.28 -6.04 -24.20
N PHE A 238 -2.19 -5.28 -24.37
CA PHE A 238 -1.08 -5.67 -25.24
C PHE A 238 -0.36 -6.91 -24.71
N GLU A 239 0.10 -6.89 -23.46
CA GLU A 239 0.80 -8.02 -22.84
C GLU A 239 -0.08 -9.27 -22.78
N PHE A 240 -1.37 -9.09 -22.46
CA PHE A 240 -2.33 -10.18 -22.46
C PHE A 240 -2.51 -10.79 -23.85
N TYR A 241 -2.71 -9.96 -24.88
CA TYR A 241 -2.87 -10.44 -26.25
C TYR A 241 -1.59 -11.10 -26.79
N GLN A 242 -0.41 -10.54 -26.50
CA GLN A 242 0.87 -11.16 -26.87
C GLN A 242 1.03 -12.52 -26.20
N SER A 243 0.61 -12.65 -24.94
CA SER A 243 0.60 -13.95 -24.26
C SER A 243 -0.29 -14.96 -25.00
N LEU A 244 -1.50 -14.57 -25.42
CA LEU A 244 -2.37 -15.45 -26.23
C LEU A 244 -1.73 -15.82 -27.58
N SER A 245 -1.03 -14.88 -28.21
CA SER A 245 -0.29 -15.15 -29.44
C SER A 245 0.83 -16.17 -29.21
N CYS A 246 1.57 -16.06 -28.11
CA CYS A 246 2.61 -17.01 -27.72
C CYS A 246 2.04 -18.38 -27.33
N ILE A 247 0.87 -18.46 -26.71
CA ILE A 247 0.21 -19.76 -26.46
C ILE A 247 -0.13 -20.44 -27.79
N SER A 248 -0.53 -19.67 -28.81
CA SER A 248 -0.83 -20.23 -30.14
C SER A 248 0.44 -20.69 -30.88
N ASP A 249 1.52 -19.90 -30.80
CA ASP A 249 2.85 -20.25 -31.28
C ASP A 249 3.91 -19.44 -30.55
N ASN A 250 4.72 -20.11 -29.72
CA ASN A 250 5.81 -19.47 -28.97
C ASN A 250 7.16 -19.53 -29.72
N THR A 251 7.23 -20.21 -30.87
CA THR A 251 8.45 -20.29 -31.69
C THR A 251 8.63 -19.04 -32.54
N GLY A 252 7.53 -18.37 -32.87
CA GLY A 252 7.50 -17.20 -33.75
C GLY A 252 7.58 -17.54 -35.24
N LEU A 253 7.55 -18.82 -35.60
CA LEU A 253 7.61 -19.33 -36.97
C LEU A 253 6.24 -19.27 -37.67
N ASN A 254 5.17 -19.57 -36.93
CA ASN A 254 3.80 -19.69 -37.40
C ASN A 254 2.89 -18.75 -36.61
N ARG A 255 3.23 -17.45 -36.63
CA ARG A 255 2.49 -16.45 -35.85
C ARG A 255 1.00 -16.45 -36.23
N PRO A 256 0.08 -16.49 -35.25
CA PRO A 256 -1.34 -16.37 -35.55
C PRO A 256 -1.66 -15.00 -36.16
N LYS A 257 -2.80 -14.91 -36.84
CA LYS A 257 -3.26 -13.65 -37.44
C LYS A 257 -3.39 -12.58 -36.35
N ASP A 258 -2.74 -11.43 -36.55
CA ASP A 258 -2.87 -10.32 -35.62
C ASP A 258 -4.29 -9.76 -35.64
N ARG A 259 -4.91 -9.77 -34.46
CA ARG A 259 -6.26 -9.29 -34.13
C ARG A 259 -6.24 -8.38 -32.90
N TYR A 260 -5.09 -7.84 -32.51
CA TYR A 260 -4.97 -6.98 -31.34
C TYR A 260 -5.90 -5.76 -31.39
N LYS A 261 -6.03 -5.10 -32.55
CA LYS A 261 -6.93 -3.95 -32.74
C LYS A 261 -8.40 -4.34 -32.54
N GLN A 262 -8.80 -5.49 -33.06
CA GLN A 262 -10.14 -6.04 -32.88
C GLN A 262 -10.38 -6.39 -31.41
N PHE A 263 -9.39 -6.99 -30.74
CA PHE A 263 -9.45 -7.29 -29.31
C PHE A 263 -9.67 -6.03 -28.47
N LEU A 264 -8.93 -4.94 -28.72
CA LEU A 264 -9.13 -3.66 -28.04
C LEU A 264 -10.56 -3.13 -28.20
N CYS A 265 -11.12 -3.22 -29.41
CA CYS A 265 -12.48 -2.77 -29.69
C CYS A 265 -13.51 -3.62 -28.93
N ILE A 266 -13.35 -4.94 -28.94
CA ILE A 266 -14.23 -5.88 -28.21
C ILE A 266 -14.16 -5.63 -26.71
N VAL A 267 -12.96 -5.55 -26.13
CA VAL A 267 -12.74 -5.31 -24.70
C VAL A 267 -13.45 -4.03 -24.26
N ARG A 268 -13.33 -2.96 -25.05
CA ARG A 268 -13.96 -1.68 -24.76
C ARG A 268 -15.48 -1.77 -24.73
N GLN A 269 -16.09 -2.42 -25.73
CA GLN A 269 -17.53 -2.67 -25.76
C GLN A 269 -17.98 -3.58 -24.62
N TRP A 270 -17.19 -4.61 -24.32
CA TRP A 270 -17.44 -5.55 -23.23
C TRP A 270 -17.47 -4.85 -21.87
N HIS A 271 -16.47 -4.03 -21.53
CA HIS A 271 -16.45 -3.28 -20.28
C HIS A 271 -17.67 -2.36 -20.14
N HIS A 272 -18.02 -1.63 -21.21
CA HIS A 272 -19.20 -0.75 -21.22
C HIS A 272 -20.51 -1.52 -21.00
N LEU A 273 -20.71 -2.65 -21.68
CA LEU A 273 -21.89 -3.49 -21.47
C LEU A 273 -21.91 -4.13 -20.08
N LYS A 274 -20.75 -4.47 -19.51
CA LYS A 274 -20.65 -4.98 -18.14
C LYS A 274 -21.00 -3.91 -17.12
N LEU A 275 -20.57 -2.67 -17.32
CA LEU A 275 -20.98 -1.50 -16.52
C LEU A 275 -22.51 -1.40 -16.49
N LEU A 276 -23.15 -1.31 -17.67
CA LEU A 276 -24.62 -1.20 -17.79
C LEU A 276 -25.37 -2.39 -17.20
N LYS A 277 -24.84 -3.61 -17.38
CA LYS A 277 -25.44 -4.82 -16.81
C LYS A 277 -25.36 -4.83 -15.29
N HIS A 278 -24.22 -4.45 -14.71
CA HIS A 278 -24.04 -4.46 -13.26
C HIS A 278 -24.87 -3.38 -12.56
N THR A 279 -25.17 -2.28 -13.24
CA THR A 279 -25.97 -1.17 -12.70
C THR A 279 -27.46 -1.31 -13.00
N GLY A 280 -27.86 -2.36 -13.74
CA GLY A 280 -29.26 -2.69 -14.01
C GLY A 280 -29.90 -1.89 -15.15
N HIS A 281 -29.15 -1.06 -15.88
CA HIS A 281 -29.69 -0.23 -16.96
C HIS A 281 -30.17 -1.01 -18.19
N GLY A 282 -29.82 -2.28 -18.31
CA GLY A 282 -30.43 -3.18 -19.30
C GLY A 282 -31.93 -3.43 -19.08
N HIS A 283 -32.47 -3.07 -17.91
CA HIS A 283 -33.89 -3.21 -17.55
C HIS A 283 -34.66 -1.89 -17.56
N ASP A 284 -34.03 -0.77 -17.94
CA ASP A 284 -34.72 0.50 -18.08
C ASP A 284 -35.69 0.43 -19.28
N PRO A 285 -37.01 0.63 -19.09
CA PRO A 285 -37.98 0.54 -20.19
C PRO A 285 -37.75 1.60 -21.28
N LEU A 286 -37.07 2.71 -20.97
CA LEU A 286 -36.69 3.74 -21.93
C LEU A 286 -35.34 3.45 -22.61
N GLY A 287 -34.70 2.34 -22.26
CA GLY A 287 -33.43 1.89 -22.81
C GLY A 287 -32.20 2.62 -22.26
N VAL A 288 -31.03 2.23 -22.76
CA VAL A 288 -29.73 2.72 -22.29
C VAL A 288 -29.59 4.25 -22.41
N SER A 289 -30.22 4.87 -23.42
CA SER A 289 -30.18 6.32 -23.63
C SER A 289 -30.82 7.14 -22.50
N ASN A 290 -31.60 6.51 -21.61
CA ASN A 290 -32.15 7.17 -20.42
C ASN A 290 -31.18 7.19 -19.22
N THR A 291 -29.97 6.62 -19.37
CA THR A 291 -28.95 6.63 -18.33
C THR A 291 -28.52 8.08 -18.05
N LYS A 292 -28.65 8.51 -16.80
CA LYS A 292 -28.27 9.87 -16.36
C LYS A 292 -26.83 9.89 -15.86
N GLN A 293 -26.26 11.08 -15.80
CA GLN A 293 -24.92 11.27 -15.23
C GLN A 293 -24.83 10.67 -13.82
N GLY A 294 -23.76 9.94 -13.56
CA GLY A 294 -23.48 9.33 -12.26
C GLY A 294 -24.29 8.07 -11.90
N ASN A 295 -25.32 7.69 -12.67
CA ASN A 295 -26.19 6.56 -12.31
C ASN A 295 -25.49 5.19 -12.32
N CYS A 296 -24.40 5.05 -13.08
CA CYS A 296 -23.59 3.84 -13.13
C CYS A 296 -22.51 3.77 -12.04
N ALA A 297 -22.39 4.78 -11.16
CA ALA A 297 -21.44 4.76 -10.06
C ALA A 297 -21.97 3.95 -8.87
N LEU A 298 -21.14 3.07 -8.31
CA LEU A 298 -21.50 2.34 -7.09
C LEU A 298 -21.35 3.26 -5.88
N LEU A 299 -22.48 3.60 -5.26
CA LEU A 299 -22.53 4.44 -4.07
C LEU A 299 -21.95 3.72 -2.85
N CYS A 300 -21.32 4.48 -1.95
CA CYS A 300 -20.84 3.94 -0.69
C CYS A 300 -22.02 3.64 0.25
N PRO A 301 -22.27 2.37 0.63
CA PRO A 301 -23.46 2.01 1.41
C PRO A 301 -23.44 2.57 2.84
N ALA A 302 -22.26 2.94 3.34
CA ALA A 302 -22.06 3.47 4.69
C ALA A 302 -22.00 5.00 4.76
N CYS A 303 -21.84 5.68 3.62
CA CYS A 303 -22.02 7.13 3.56
C CYS A 303 -23.55 7.44 3.61
N PRO A 304 -23.98 8.58 4.17
CA PRO A 304 -25.40 8.89 4.34
C PRO A 304 -26.12 9.19 3.01
N HIS A 305 -27.24 8.50 2.78
CA HIS A 305 -28.10 8.62 1.60
C HIS A 305 -29.56 8.79 2.01
N PRO A 306 -30.08 10.04 2.06
CA PRO A 306 -31.48 10.31 2.37
C PRO A 306 -32.43 9.49 1.48
N GLY A 307 -33.45 8.86 2.10
CA GLY A 307 -34.40 8.00 1.41
C GLY A 307 -33.89 6.58 1.06
N LYS A 308 -32.62 6.26 1.35
CA LYS A 308 -32.05 4.91 1.16
C LYS A 308 -31.64 4.26 2.48
N ASN A 309 -30.75 4.91 3.25
CA ASN A 309 -30.16 4.32 4.46
C ASN A 309 -30.24 5.24 5.69
N LEU A 310 -30.99 6.34 5.60
CA LEU A 310 -31.25 7.23 6.74
C LEU A 310 -32.70 7.05 7.26
N PRO A 311 -32.93 7.14 8.58
CA PRO A 311 -34.27 7.21 9.17
C PRO A 311 -35.07 8.40 8.62
N GLN A 312 -36.42 8.38 8.67
CA GLN A 312 -37.23 9.48 8.13
C GLN A 312 -37.06 10.80 8.91
N ASP A 313 -36.82 10.71 10.21
CA ASP A 313 -36.67 11.80 11.16
C ASP A 313 -35.22 12.28 11.33
N TRP A 314 -34.31 11.85 10.46
CA TRP A 314 -32.86 12.13 10.56
C TRP A 314 -32.51 13.63 10.66
N ARG A 315 -33.36 14.52 10.11
CA ARG A 315 -33.20 15.99 10.19
C ARG A 315 -33.67 16.59 11.52
N SER A 316 -34.59 15.92 12.21
CA SER A 316 -35.22 16.39 13.45
C SER A 316 -34.56 15.81 14.71
N ILE A 317 -33.50 15.02 14.54
CA ILE A 317 -32.75 14.46 15.66
C ILE A 317 -32.06 15.56 16.47
N LYS A 318 -31.84 15.30 17.76
CA LYS A 318 -31.13 16.21 18.68
C LYS A 318 -29.81 16.67 18.05
N PRO A 319 -29.44 17.97 18.19
CA PRO A 319 -28.21 18.53 17.62
C PRO A 319 -26.95 17.70 17.91
N GLU A 320 -26.84 17.19 19.13
CA GLU A 320 -25.76 16.31 19.61
C GLU A 320 -25.59 15.03 18.79
N LYS A 321 -26.63 14.54 18.10
CA LYS A 321 -26.58 13.29 17.32
C LYS A 321 -26.59 13.52 15.81
N GLN A 322 -26.72 14.76 15.35
CA GLN A 322 -26.74 15.06 13.93
C GLN A 322 -25.43 14.66 13.22
N PHE A 323 -24.32 14.55 13.97
CA PHE A 323 -23.05 14.13 13.42
C PHE A 323 -23.10 12.72 12.78
N LEU A 324 -23.99 11.85 13.25
CA LEU A 324 -24.18 10.48 12.74
C LEU A 324 -24.53 10.44 11.24
N TYR A 325 -25.16 11.50 10.74
CA TYR A 325 -25.61 11.62 9.35
C TYR A 325 -24.75 12.57 8.53
N SER A 326 -23.52 12.87 8.98
CA SER A 326 -22.61 13.75 8.25
C SER A 326 -21.92 13.01 7.11
N LEU A 327 -21.86 13.65 5.95
CA LEU A 327 -21.10 13.15 4.80
C LEU A 327 -19.65 13.64 4.88
N PHE A 328 -18.69 12.74 4.71
CA PHE A 328 -17.26 13.09 4.69
C PHE A 328 -16.72 12.94 3.27
N VAL A 329 -16.11 14.01 2.77
CA VAL A 329 -15.72 14.13 1.36
C VAL A 329 -14.33 14.70 1.26
N THR A 330 -13.48 14.02 0.49
CA THR A 330 -12.08 14.39 0.32
C THR A 330 -11.78 14.68 -1.12
N LEU A 331 -11.04 15.76 -1.36
CA LEU A 331 -10.56 16.17 -2.67
C LEU A 331 -9.05 15.94 -2.73
N ASP A 332 -8.59 15.44 -3.88
CA ASP A 332 -7.16 15.25 -4.12
C ASP A 332 -6.85 15.14 -5.62
N THR A 333 -5.57 15.29 -5.99
CA THR A 333 -5.09 15.14 -7.36
C THR A 333 -3.91 14.18 -7.48
N ASN A 334 -3.91 13.42 -8.58
CA ASN A 334 -2.87 12.46 -8.89
C ASN A 334 -2.19 12.77 -10.22
N PHE A 335 -0.92 13.14 -10.16
CA PHE A 335 -0.10 13.47 -11.32
C PHE A 335 0.63 12.28 -11.96
N ARG A 336 0.46 11.05 -11.46
CA ARG A 336 1.03 9.85 -12.11
C ARG A 336 0.15 9.35 -13.25
N LEU A 337 -1.16 9.58 -13.17
CA LEU A 337 -2.12 9.24 -14.21
C LEU A 337 -2.13 10.31 -15.31
N LYS A 338 -1.03 10.44 -16.06
CA LYS A 338 -0.91 11.38 -17.20
C LYS A 338 -1.42 10.76 -18.49
N ARG A 339 -1.90 11.57 -19.44
CA ARG A 339 -2.22 11.13 -20.83
C ARG A 339 -1.46 11.96 -21.86
N ARG A 340 -0.91 11.28 -22.88
CA ARG A 340 -0.33 11.91 -24.08
C ARG A 340 -1.41 12.36 -25.07
N ALA A 341 -1.11 13.38 -25.85
CA ALA A 341 -1.97 13.86 -26.93
C ALA A 341 -1.91 12.93 -28.17
N VAL A 342 -2.44 11.70 -28.04
CA VAL A 342 -2.39 10.65 -29.10
C VAL A 342 -3.63 10.59 -29.98
N SER A 343 -4.77 11.12 -29.51
CA SER A 343 -6.06 11.13 -30.22
C SER A 343 -6.93 12.27 -29.68
N LYS A 344 -8.13 12.45 -30.26
CA LYS A 344 -9.14 13.46 -29.89
C LYS A 344 -10.50 12.80 -29.70
N ASP A 345 -11.40 13.44 -28.96
CA ASP A 345 -12.74 12.91 -28.65
C ASP A 345 -13.59 12.63 -29.90
N SER A 346 -13.38 13.34 -31.00
CA SER A 346 -14.06 13.06 -32.28
C SER A 346 -13.76 11.68 -32.84
N ASN A 347 -12.57 11.14 -32.55
CA ASN A 347 -12.11 9.86 -33.06
C ASN A 347 -12.23 8.74 -32.00
N ASP A 348 -12.18 9.12 -30.72
CA ASP A 348 -12.30 8.21 -29.58
C ASP A 348 -13.19 8.85 -28.49
N PRO A 349 -14.51 8.95 -28.72
CA PRO A 349 -15.46 9.50 -27.74
C PRO A 349 -15.63 8.53 -26.58
N SER A 350 -15.99 8.96 -25.37
CA SER A 350 -16.35 8.03 -24.27
C SER A 350 -17.63 7.28 -24.63
N LEU A 351 -17.75 6.00 -24.25
CA LEU A 351 -19.00 5.25 -24.44
C LEU A 351 -20.04 5.58 -23.36
N SER A 352 -19.58 6.03 -22.19
CA SER A 352 -20.43 6.22 -21.02
C SER A 352 -20.73 7.69 -20.75
N GLU A 353 -20.15 8.67 -21.46
CA GLU A 353 -20.52 10.10 -21.42
C GLU A 353 -20.87 10.67 -20.01
N GLY A 354 -20.06 10.36 -18.99
CA GLY A 354 -20.29 10.82 -17.62
C GLY A 354 -21.33 10.03 -16.80
N TRP A 355 -21.73 8.83 -17.23
CA TRP A 355 -22.69 7.99 -16.51
C TRP A 355 -22.13 7.39 -15.22
N ALA A 356 -20.80 7.37 -15.00
CA ALA A 356 -20.17 6.74 -13.84
C ALA A 356 -19.38 7.74 -12.97
N TYR A 357 -18.06 7.58 -12.84
CA TYR A 357 -17.24 8.38 -11.94
C TYR A 357 -16.66 9.62 -12.63
N PHE A 358 -16.32 9.52 -13.91
CA PHE A 358 -15.92 10.69 -14.69
C PHE A 358 -17.07 11.67 -14.89
N VAL A 359 -16.73 12.97 -14.96
CA VAL A 359 -17.64 14.03 -15.39
C VAL A 359 -17.92 13.94 -16.90
N GLU A 360 -19.04 14.49 -17.35
CA GLU A 360 -19.30 14.64 -18.79
C GLU A 360 -18.33 15.67 -19.39
N GLU A 361 -17.61 15.27 -20.45
CA GLU A 361 -16.46 16.03 -20.94
C GLU A 361 -16.87 17.32 -21.67
N SER A 362 -17.94 17.30 -22.43
CA SER A 362 -18.33 18.41 -23.32
C SER A 362 -18.74 19.64 -22.51
N ALA A 363 -19.60 19.45 -21.51
CA ALA A 363 -20.01 20.47 -20.56
C ALA A 363 -18.82 21.00 -19.75
N TYR A 364 -17.92 20.11 -19.33
CA TYR A 364 -16.72 20.50 -18.60
C TYR A 364 -15.76 21.35 -19.46
N LYS A 365 -15.51 20.95 -20.72
CA LYS A 365 -14.68 21.73 -21.66
C LYS A 365 -15.29 23.10 -21.96
N LEU A 366 -16.61 23.16 -22.12
CA LEU A 366 -17.33 24.43 -22.32
C LEU A 366 -17.11 25.35 -21.11
N TYR A 367 -17.29 24.84 -19.90
CA TYR A 367 -16.99 25.59 -18.67
C TYR A 367 -15.53 26.08 -18.60
N LEU A 368 -14.55 25.23 -18.93
CA LEU A 368 -13.14 25.63 -18.94
C LEU A 368 -12.83 26.72 -19.97
N SER A 369 -13.50 26.71 -21.13
CA SER A 369 -13.31 27.71 -22.17
C SER A 369 -13.71 29.11 -21.71
N CYS A 370 -14.67 29.22 -20.79
CA CYS A 370 -15.08 30.47 -20.18
C CYS A 370 -14.08 30.99 -19.11
N HIS A 371 -13.10 30.17 -18.70
CA HIS A 371 -12.22 30.44 -17.56
C HIS A 371 -10.73 30.46 -17.92
N THR A 372 -10.33 30.33 -19.20
CA THR A 372 -8.91 30.45 -19.59
C THR A 372 -8.64 30.98 -20.99
N ASN A 373 -7.67 31.91 -21.08
CA ASN A 373 -6.72 32.07 -22.19
C ASN A 373 -5.40 31.35 -21.79
N ASP A 374 -4.80 30.62 -22.73
CA ASP A 374 -3.42 30.08 -22.79
C ASP A 374 -2.98 28.68 -22.26
N ILE A 375 -2.52 27.92 -23.27
CA ILE A 375 -1.41 26.96 -23.43
C ILE A 375 -1.41 25.65 -22.60
N GLN A 376 -1.82 24.56 -23.27
CA GLN A 376 -1.51 23.16 -22.93
C GLN A 376 0.02 22.92 -22.98
N GLU A 377 0.57 22.08 -22.09
CA GLU A 377 1.93 21.56 -22.27
C GLU A 377 2.03 20.83 -23.61
N VAL A 378 3.01 21.19 -24.44
CA VAL A 378 3.14 20.81 -25.87
C VAL A 378 3.19 19.28 -26.13
N ARG A 379 3.19 18.43 -25.09
CA ARG A 379 3.26 16.95 -25.22
C ARG A 379 2.23 16.16 -24.40
N LEU A 380 1.50 16.79 -23.47
CA LEU A 380 0.52 16.11 -22.59
C LEU A 380 -0.85 16.74 -22.73
N ASP A 381 -1.87 15.90 -22.88
CA ASP A 381 -3.27 16.35 -22.98
C ASP A 381 -3.96 16.30 -21.60
N SER A 382 -3.44 15.45 -20.70
CA SER A 382 -3.81 15.42 -19.28
C SER A 382 -2.55 15.28 -18.43
N THR A 383 -2.35 16.19 -17.47
CA THR A 383 -1.23 16.18 -16.51
C THR A 383 -1.48 15.27 -15.30
N GLY A 384 -2.70 14.79 -15.12
CA GLY A 384 -3.13 14.03 -13.95
C GLY A 384 -4.64 13.92 -13.87
N ILE A 385 -5.14 13.39 -12.76
CA ILE A 385 -6.58 13.25 -12.49
C ILE A 385 -6.90 13.91 -11.15
N GLY A 386 -8.00 14.65 -11.08
CA GLY A 386 -8.58 15.11 -9.82
C GLY A 386 -9.73 14.19 -9.39
N ILE A 387 -9.86 13.95 -8.10
CA ILE A 387 -10.94 13.12 -7.54
C ILE A 387 -11.65 13.78 -6.37
N VAL A 388 -12.86 13.28 -6.13
CA VAL A 388 -13.66 13.48 -4.93
C VAL A 388 -14.13 12.11 -4.45
N VAL A 389 -13.87 11.79 -3.19
CA VAL A 389 -14.13 10.46 -2.61
C VAL A 389 -14.85 10.56 -1.26
N CYS A 390 -15.58 9.52 -0.88
CA CYS A 390 -16.09 9.33 0.49
C CYS A 390 -14.87 9.07 1.40
N ALA A 391 -14.49 10.05 2.22
CA ALA A 391 -13.28 10.09 3.05
C ALA A 391 -13.08 8.81 3.88
N ARG A 392 -14.14 8.35 4.54
CA ARG A 392 -14.08 7.25 5.51
C ARG A 392 -13.90 5.87 4.89
N HIS A 393 -14.38 5.66 3.66
CA HIS A 393 -14.43 4.33 3.04
C HIS A 393 -13.62 4.26 1.72
N GLY A 394 -13.16 5.41 1.21
CA GLY A 394 -12.32 5.52 0.03
C GLY A 394 -13.01 5.21 -1.28
N MET A 395 -14.33 5.23 -1.29
CA MET A 395 -15.15 4.99 -2.48
C MET A 395 -15.28 6.27 -3.30
N LYS A 396 -15.14 6.15 -4.62
CA LYS A 396 -15.22 7.27 -5.56
C LYS A 396 -16.67 7.72 -5.66
N LEU A 397 -16.90 9.03 -5.62
CA LEU A 397 -18.24 9.59 -5.80
C LEU A 397 -18.61 9.59 -7.29
N ALA A 398 -19.91 9.50 -7.55
CA ALA A 398 -20.48 9.70 -8.88
C ALA A 398 -20.05 11.07 -9.43
N ASN A 399 -19.61 11.13 -10.68
CA ASN A 399 -19.06 12.34 -11.30
C ASN A 399 -17.98 13.05 -10.46
N GLY A 400 -17.29 12.31 -9.60
CA GLY A 400 -16.22 12.80 -8.75
C GLY A 400 -14.83 12.65 -9.35
N VAL A 401 -14.68 12.40 -10.66
CA VAL A 401 -13.38 12.21 -11.31
C VAL A 401 -13.25 13.08 -12.56
N ARG A 402 -12.08 13.70 -12.79
CA ARG A 402 -11.78 14.36 -14.08
C ARG A 402 -10.30 14.38 -14.44
N ASP A 403 -10.01 14.53 -15.72
CA ASP A 403 -8.66 14.81 -16.23
C ASP A 403 -8.26 16.28 -15.98
N LEU A 404 -6.98 16.50 -15.65
CA LEU A 404 -6.39 17.81 -15.38
C LEU A 404 -5.62 18.31 -16.61
N GLN A 405 -5.95 19.51 -17.10
CA GLN A 405 -5.26 20.11 -18.24
C GLN A 405 -3.87 20.64 -17.85
N LYS A 406 -3.78 21.25 -16.65
CA LYS A 406 -2.53 21.79 -16.10
C LYS A 406 -2.65 21.94 -14.60
N GLY A 407 -1.98 21.07 -13.85
CA GLY A 407 -1.88 21.15 -12.40
C GLY A 407 -3.23 21.11 -11.68
N GLU A 408 -3.18 21.42 -10.39
CA GLU A 408 -4.34 21.47 -9.51
C GLU A 408 -4.87 22.91 -9.41
N ARG A 409 -5.75 23.29 -10.34
CA ARG A 409 -6.39 24.62 -10.37
C ARG A 409 -7.73 24.58 -9.64
N TYR A 410 -8.13 25.71 -9.03
CA TYR A 410 -9.42 25.81 -8.34
C TYR A 410 -10.61 25.65 -9.28
N VAL A 411 -10.63 26.30 -10.44
CA VAL A 411 -11.68 26.15 -11.48
C VAL A 411 -12.09 24.70 -11.72
N ASN A 412 -11.06 23.88 -11.67
CA ASN A 412 -10.98 22.48 -11.95
C ASN A 412 -11.63 21.73 -10.76
N MET A 413 -11.08 21.89 -9.55
CA MET A 413 -11.58 21.22 -8.32
C MET A 413 -12.97 21.69 -7.90
N ASP A 414 -13.31 22.96 -8.12
CA ASP A 414 -14.62 23.56 -7.86
C ASP A 414 -15.71 22.85 -8.67
N TYR A 415 -15.52 22.70 -9.98
CA TYR A 415 -16.49 22.02 -10.85
C TYR A 415 -16.71 20.56 -10.42
N LEU A 416 -15.61 19.87 -10.10
CA LEU A 416 -15.66 18.47 -9.67
C LEU A 416 -16.38 18.30 -8.34
N PHE A 417 -16.06 19.15 -7.38
CA PHE A 417 -16.69 19.18 -6.07
C PHE A 417 -18.19 19.44 -6.16
N ALA A 418 -18.57 20.43 -6.96
CA ALA A 418 -19.97 20.80 -7.14
C ALA A 418 -20.78 19.66 -7.77
N LEU A 419 -20.26 19.05 -8.84
CA LEU A 419 -20.95 17.97 -9.53
C LEU A 419 -21.05 16.71 -8.66
N ALA A 420 -19.98 16.34 -7.95
CA ALA A 420 -19.97 15.20 -7.03
C ALA A 420 -20.97 15.33 -5.87
N LEU A 421 -21.32 16.57 -5.49
CA LEU A 421 -22.29 16.85 -4.43
C LEU A 421 -23.68 17.25 -4.95
N SER A 422 -23.86 17.50 -6.24
CA SER A 422 -25.16 17.90 -6.81
C SER A 422 -26.31 16.94 -6.47
N GLY A 423 -26.02 15.65 -6.32
CA GLY A 423 -26.98 14.62 -5.93
C GLY A 423 -27.21 14.45 -4.42
N THR A 424 -26.47 15.16 -3.55
CA THR A 424 -26.60 15.01 -2.09
C THR A 424 -27.58 16.00 -1.48
N THR A 425 -28.49 15.50 -0.65
CA THR A 425 -29.42 16.32 0.15
C THR A 425 -29.08 16.30 1.64
N VAL A 426 -27.89 15.78 1.99
CA VAL A 426 -27.37 15.75 3.36
C VAL A 426 -27.03 17.16 3.83
N ASP A 427 -27.38 17.50 5.07
CA ASP A 427 -27.27 18.86 5.58
C ASP A 427 -25.90 19.16 6.22
N ARG A 428 -25.22 18.15 6.77
CA ARG A 428 -23.88 18.26 7.37
C ARG A 428 -22.81 17.68 6.47
N LEU A 429 -21.83 18.50 6.09
CA LEU A 429 -20.71 18.12 5.25
C LEU A 429 -19.39 18.35 5.99
N ASN A 430 -18.52 17.34 5.96
CA ASN A 430 -17.12 17.46 6.35
C ASN A 430 -16.29 17.40 5.07
N ILE A 431 -15.59 18.48 4.75
CA ILE A 431 -14.79 18.62 3.53
C ILE A 431 -13.32 18.64 3.90
N LEU A 432 -12.56 17.78 3.22
CA LEU A 432 -11.18 17.50 3.52
C LEU A 432 -10.38 17.72 2.25
N TYR A 433 -9.30 18.51 2.35
CA TYR A 433 -8.43 18.82 1.22
C TYR A 433 -7.13 19.44 1.74
N ASP A 434 -5.99 19.07 1.15
CA ASP A 434 -4.65 19.54 1.57
C ASP A 434 -4.60 21.05 1.73
N ILE A 435 -5.08 21.76 0.72
CA ILE A 435 -5.07 23.22 0.69
C ILE A 435 -6.41 23.83 1.10
N THR A 436 -7.23 23.12 1.88
CA THR A 436 -8.55 23.61 2.33
C THR A 436 -8.45 25.01 2.91
N CYS A 437 -7.46 25.28 3.77
CA CYS A 437 -7.27 26.56 4.44
C CYS A 437 -7.12 27.75 3.47
N GLN A 438 -6.75 27.49 2.22
CA GLN A 438 -6.67 28.47 1.13
C GLN A 438 -7.91 28.41 0.24
N TRP A 439 -8.28 27.20 -0.20
CA TRP A 439 -9.33 26.95 -1.18
C TRP A 439 -10.73 27.40 -0.70
N HIS A 440 -11.10 27.12 0.55
CA HIS A 440 -12.45 27.38 1.06
C HIS A 440 -12.79 28.87 1.19
N LYS A 441 -11.78 29.76 1.27
CA LYS A 441 -11.97 31.20 1.59
C LYS A 441 -12.91 31.91 0.62
N SER A 442 -12.87 31.55 -0.67
CA SER A 442 -13.77 32.11 -1.69
C SER A 442 -14.68 31.04 -2.30
N LEU A 443 -14.84 29.88 -1.64
CA LEU A 443 -15.59 28.76 -2.18
C LEU A 443 -17.05 29.12 -2.42
N TYR A 444 -17.73 29.73 -1.45
CA TYR A 444 -19.14 30.11 -1.57
C TYR A 444 -19.40 31.01 -2.78
N GLN A 445 -18.54 32.01 -3.01
CA GLN A 445 -18.63 32.88 -4.18
C GLN A 445 -18.41 32.10 -5.49
N ARG A 446 -17.42 31.21 -5.51
CA ARG A 446 -17.10 30.41 -6.71
C ARG A 446 -18.20 29.39 -7.03
N MET A 447 -18.81 28.77 -6.03
CA MET A 447 -19.95 27.86 -6.20
C MET A 447 -21.17 28.58 -6.79
N MET A 448 -21.40 29.83 -6.39
CA MET A 448 -22.48 30.66 -6.97
C MET A 448 -22.16 31.15 -8.39
N SER A 449 -20.88 31.27 -8.77
CA SER A 449 -20.48 31.64 -10.14
C SER A 449 -20.43 30.47 -11.13
N LEU A 450 -20.65 29.24 -10.66
CA LEU A 450 -20.69 28.07 -11.53
C LEU A 450 -21.91 28.12 -12.49
N PRO A 451 -21.83 27.43 -13.65
CA PRO A 451 -22.98 27.27 -14.54
C PRO A 451 -24.20 26.73 -13.81
N GLN A 452 -25.39 27.16 -14.21
CA GLN A 452 -26.65 26.87 -13.51
C GLN A 452 -26.90 25.36 -13.33
N GLU A 453 -26.44 24.55 -14.27
CA GLU A 453 -26.60 23.09 -14.28
C GLU A 453 -25.76 22.38 -13.20
N VAL A 454 -24.67 23.00 -12.74
CA VAL A 454 -23.75 22.45 -11.74
C VAL A 454 -23.59 23.35 -10.52
N GLN A 455 -24.41 24.39 -10.42
CA GLN A 455 -24.38 25.35 -9.32
C GLN A 455 -24.77 24.65 -8.02
N LEU A 456 -23.95 24.84 -6.98
CA LEU A 456 -24.17 24.20 -5.68
C LEU A 456 -24.40 25.26 -4.61
N ASP A 457 -25.62 25.28 -4.06
CA ASP A 457 -25.93 26.15 -2.92
C ASP A 457 -25.44 25.52 -1.62
N LEU A 458 -24.42 26.15 -1.03
CA LEU A 458 -23.83 25.76 0.25
C LEU A 458 -24.43 26.51 1.43
N SER A 459 -25.29 27.51 1.21
CA SER A 459 -25.79 28.41 2.28
C SER A 459 -26.64 27.69 3.33
N ALA A 460 -27.42 26.69 2.91
CA ALA A 460 -28.25 25.87 3.79
C ALA A 460 -27.49 24.68 4.41
N LYS A 461 -26.20 24.50 4.11
CA LYS A 461 -25.39 23.37 4.57
C LYS A 461 -24.53 23.76 5.76
N HIS A 462 -24.43 22.87 6.75
CA HIS A 462 -23.45 23.00 7.82
C HIS A 462 -22.15 22.33 7.40
N ILE A 463 -21.12 23.14 7.11
CA ILE A 463 -19.87 22.67 6.54
C ILE A 463 -18.71 22.84 7.53
N SER A 464 -17.98 21.76 7.75
CA SER A 464 -16.71 21.77 8.46
C SER A 464 -15.57 21.45 7.49
N PHE A 465 -14.46 22.15 7.66
CA PHE A 465 -13.32 22.14 6.74
C PHE A 465 -12.08 21.59 7.44
N PHE A 466 -11.34 20.72 6.78
CA PHE A 466 -10.19 20.04 7.38
C PHE A 466 -9.01 19.94 6.43
N VAL A 467 -7.82 19.91 7.01
CA VAL A 467 -6.58 19.54 6.32
C VAL A 467 -6.22 18.12 6.76
N LEU A 468 -5.83 17.27 5.80
CA LEU A 468 -5.49 15.86 6.03
C LEU A 468 -4.41 15.72 7.11
N LYS A 469 -4.49 14.66 7.93
CA LYS A 469 -3.63 14.54 9.13
C LYS A 469 -2.14 14.51 8.81
N PHE A 470 -1.71 13.87 7.72
CA PHE A 470 -0.30 13.84 7.34
C PHE A 470 0.20 15.19 6.86
N HIS A 471 -0.67 15.96 6.19
CA HIS A 471 -0.35 17.26 5.63
C HIS A 471 -0.40 18.38 6.68
N LEU A 472 -1.26 18.26 7.69
CA LEU A 472 -1.53 19.28 8.71
C LEU A 472 -0.26 19.87 9.37
N PRO A 473 0.77 19.08 9.79
CA PRO A 473 1.99 19.63 10.38
C PRO A 473 2.79 20.56 9.46
N THR A 474 2.59 20.47 8.13
CA THR A 474 3.29 21.33 7.16
C THR A 474 2.64 22.71 7.03
N HIS A 475 1.45 22.91 7.63
CA HIS A 475 0.76 24.19 7.64
C HIS A 475 1.24 25.07 8.80
N ILE A 476 0.99 26.38 8.67
CA ILE A 476 1.24 27.34 9.75
C ILE A 476 0.45 26.97 11.03
N MET A 477 0.99 27.33 12.19
CA MET A 477 0.42 26.99 13.51
C MET A 477 -1.10 27.24 13.63
N PRO A 478 -1.67 28.39 13.16
CA PRO A 478 -3.12 28.60 13.20
C PRO A 478 -3.95 27.53 12.48
N CYS A 479 -3.44 26.99 11.37
CA CYS A 479 -4.13 25.95 10.62
C CYS A 479 -4.15 24.61 11.37
N GLN A 480 -3.09 24.31 12.12
CA GLN A 480 -2.91 23.02 12.80
C GLN A 480 -3.95 22.75 13.88
N TRP A 481 -4.50 23.77 14.52
CA TRP A 481 -5.62 23.59 15.46
C TRP A 481 -6.97 23.89 14.82
N LYS A 482 -7.07 24.88 13.92
CA LYS A 482 -8.34 25.27 13.28
C LYS A 482 -8.92 24.24 12.32
N TYR A 483 -8.09 23.51 11.60
CA TYR A 483 -8.52 22.53 10.58
C TYR A 483 -8.22 21.08 11.00
N SER A 484 -8.04 20.82 12.30
CA SER A 484 -7.75 19.50 12.82
C SER A 484 -9.01 18.73 13.18
N PHE A 485 -9.00 17.44 12.85
CA PHE A 485 -10.02 16.49 13.29
C PHE A 485 -10.06 16.33 14.80
N ASN A 486 -8.89 16.37 15.46
CA ASN A 486 -8.77 16.04 16.88
C ASN A 486 -9.50 17.05 17.79
N TRP A 487 -9.78 18.25 17.28
CA TRP A 487 -10.41 19.33 18.04
C TRP A 487 -11.85 19.61 17.58
N THR A 488 -12.41 18.79 16.68
CA THR A 488 -13.75 19.02 16.14
C THR A 488 -14.71 17.94 16.64
N CYS A 489 -15.83 18.36 17.25
CA CYS A 489 -16.84 17.44 17.74
C CYS A 489 -17.55 16.71 16.57
N GLY A 490 -17.88 15.43 16.78
CA GLY A 490 -18.69 14.64 15.85
C GLY A 490 -17.97 14.08 14.62
N VAL A 491 -16.64 14.30 14.48
CA VAL A 491 -15.87 13.75 13.34
C VAL A 491 -15.19 12.42 13.60
N GLY A 492 -15.05 12.02 14.87
CA GLY A 492 -14.39 10.78 15.28
C GLY A 492 -12.92 10.69 14.86
N HIS A 493 -12.32 9.50 14.99
CA HIS A 493 -10.92 9.27 14.64
C HIS A 493 -10.71 9.10 13.13
N THR A 494 -10.88 10.18 12.37
CA THR A 494 -10.65 10.22 10.91
C THR A 494 -9.22 10.71 10.64
N ASP A 495 -8.44 10.03 9.80
CA ASP A 495 -7.10 10.49 9.34
C ASP A 495 -7.14 11.15 7.96
N ASP A 496 -7.97 10.57 7.10
CA ASP A 496 -8.25 10.96 5.74
C ASP A 496 -7.10 10.85 4.73
N GLU A 497 -6.15 9.94 4.97
CA GLU A 497 -5.11 9.58 3.97
C GLU A 497 -5.66 8.60 2.91
N VAL A 498 -6.99 8.53 2.78
CA VAL A 498 -7.68 7.52 1.99
C VAL A 498 -7.56 7.73 0.47
N PRO A 499 -7.53 8.97 -0.07
CA PRO A 499 -7.16 9.19 -1.47
C PRO A 499 -5.80 8.58 -1.81
N GLU A 500 -4.79 8.74 -0.95
CA GLU A 500 -3.43 8.21 -1.15
C GLU A 500 -3.37 6.68 -1.21
N HIS A 501 -4.14 6.01 -0.34
CA HIS A 501 -4.34 4.56 -0.44
C HIS A 501 -4.97 4.16 -1.78
N GLY A 502 -5.94 4.94 -2.26
CA GLY A 502 -6.56 4.78 -3.57
C GLY A 502 -5.56 4.97 -4.72
N TRP A 503 -4.64 5.93 -4.59
CA TRP A 503 -3.58 6.20 -5.55
C TRP A 503 -2.61 5.05 -5.68
N ALA A 504 -2.13 4.52 -4.55
CA ALA A 504 -1.25 3.35 -4.57
C ALA A 504 -1.84 2.20 -5.40
N HIS A 505 -3.17 2.00 -5.34
CA HIS A 505 -3.86 0.96 -6.11
C HIS A 505 -3.99 1.25 -7.61
N ILE A 506 -4.36 2.48 -8.00
CA ILE A 506 -4.65 2.82 -9.40
C ILE A 506 -3.40 3.23 -10.19
N ASN A 507 -2.36 3.72 -9.51
CA ASN A 507 -1.13 4.22 -10.15
C ASN A 507 -0.49 3.26 -11.17
N PRO A 508 -0.45 1.93 -10.97
CA PRO A 508 0.12 1.02 -11.96
C PRO A 508 -0.63 1.01 -13.31
N VAL A 509 -1.92 1.41 -13.32
CA VAL A 509 -2.72 1.57 -14.55
C VAL A 509 -2.27 2.78 -15.39
N GLY A 510 -1.47 3.68 -14.81
CA GLY A 510 -0.94 4.84 -15.50
C GLY A 510 -0.13 4.50 -16.76
N SER A 511 0.61 3.37 -16.77
CA SER A 511 1.41 2.97 -17.94
C SER A 511 0.55 2.62 -19.15
N SER A 512 -0.51 1.82 -18.97
CA SER A 512 -1.39 1.37 -20.04
C SER A 512 -2.33 2.48 -20.52
N THR A 513 -2.81 3.32 -19.61
CA THR A 513 -3.77 4.40 -19.93
C THR A 513 -3.13 5.67 -20.49
N LYS A 514 -1.81 5.82 -20.40
CA LYS A 514 -1.08 7.03 -20.84
C LYS A 514 -1.12 7.26 -22.35
N VAL A 515 -1.25 6.18 -23.12
CA VAL A 515 -1.28 6.18 -24.60
C VAL A 515 -2.65 5.79 -25.16
N MET A 516 -3.67 5.68 -24.31
CA MET A 516 -5.05 5.50 -24.77
C MET A 516 -5.61 6.81 -25.31
N GLY A 517 -6.58 6.71 -26.23
CA GLY A 517 -7.39 7.86 -26.61
C GLY A 517 -8.25 8.37 -25.43
N PRO A 518 -8.79 9.59 -25.52
CA PRO A 518 -9.46 10.26 -24.41
C PRO A 518 -10.69 9.50 -23.90
N GLY A 519 -11.60 9.07 -24.79
CA GLY A 519 -12.78 8.32 -24.41
C GLY A 519 -12.46 6.96 -23.81
N HIS A 520 -11.61 6.19 -24.48
CA HIS A 520 -11.21 4.87 -24.01
C HIS A 520 -10.50 4.92 -22.66
N ARG A 521 -9.66 5.94 -22.43
CA ARG A 521 -9.00 6.14 -21.13
C ARG A 521 -10.02 6.35 -20.01
N ARG A 522 -10.99 7.24 -20.20
CA ARG A 522 -12.01 7.54 -19.18
C ARG A 522 -12.83 6.30 -18.86
N ASP A 523 -13.33 5.62 -19.90
CA ASP A 523 -14.11 4.38 -19.75
C ASP A 523 -13.31 3.30 -18.99
N THR A 524 -12.01 3.17 -19.29
CA THR A 524 -11.11 2.22 -18.61
C THR A 524 -10.96 2.56 -17.13
N ILE A 525 -10.70 3.82 -16.80
CA ILE A 525 -10.48 4.25 -15.42
C ILE A 525 -11.80 4.20 -14.62
N ASP A 526 -12.94 4.51 -15.23
CA ASP A 526 -14.27 4.30 -14.63
C ASP A 526 -14.48 2.83 -14.24
N ASP A 527 -14.13 1.90 -15.11
CA ASP A 527 -14.23 0.46 -14.85
C ASP A 527 -13.33 0.03 -13.67
N PHE A 528 -12.10 0.56 -13.59
CA PHE A 528 -11.21 0.35 -12.44
C PHE A 528 -11.76 0.93 -11.13
N PHE A 529 -12.39 2.11 -11.17
CA PHE A 529 -13.02 2.68 -9.99
C PHE A 529 -14.29 1.93 -9.58
N GLY A 530 -15.00 1.34 -10.55
CA GLY A 530 -16.09 0.39 -10.32
C GLY A 530 -15.63 -0.82 -9.50
N ASP A 531 -14.56 -1.50 -9.95
CA ASP A 531 -13.97 -2.63 -9.23
C ASP A 531 -13.46 -2.22 -7.84
N TRP A 532 -12.84 -1.05 -7.71
CA TRP A 532 -12.40 -0.53 -6.41
C TRP A 532 -13.57 -0.32 -5.45
N ASN A 533 -14.63 0.36 -5.90
CA ASN A 533 -15.81 0.60 -5.09
C ASN A 533 -16.50 -0.71 -4.71
N TRP A 534 -16.60 -1.68 -5.63
CA TRP A 534 -17.16 -3.00 -5.34
C TRP A 534 -16.34 -3.76 -4.28
N LYS A 535 -15.01 -3.74 -4.39
CA LYS A 535 -14.13 -4.34 -3.37
C LYS A 535 -14.26 -3.67 -2.01
N LYS A 536 -14.47 -2.35 -1.99
CA LYS A 536 -14.74 -1.63 -0.75
C LYS A 536 -16.09 -2.05 -0.17
N SER A 537 -17.15 -2.13 -0.98
CA SER A 537 -18.47 -2.52 -0.47
C SER A 537 -18.50 -3.93 0.13
N ILE A 538 -17.81 -4.90 -0.48
CA ILE A 538 -17.74 -6.27 0.08
C ILE A 538 -16.87 -6.35 1.34
N ALA A 539 -15.92 -5.43 1.52
CA ALA A 539 -15.01 -5.42 2.66
C ALA A 539 -15.53 -4.63 3.87
N LEU A 540 -16.68 -3.97 3.73
CA LEU A 540 -17.34 -3.29 4.84
C LEU A 540 -18.03 -4.35 5.74
N ASP A 541 -17.26 -4.93 6.65
CA ASP A 541 -17.78 -5.72 7.77
C ASP A 541 -17.83 -4.85 9.03
N PHE A 542 -19.03 -4.55 9.50
CA PHE A 542 -19.29 -3.66 10.64
C PHE A 542 -19.31 -4.38 11.99
N GLU A 543 -19.27 -5.71 12.02
CA GLU A 543 -19.57 -6.50 13.22
C GLU A 543 -18.32 -6.85 14.05
N GLU A 544 -17.16 -7.02 13.43
CA GLU A 544 -16.03 -7.72 14.07
C GLU A 544 -15.21 -6.84 15.03
N LEU A 545 -14.98 -5.56 14.72
CA LEU A 545 -14.12 -4.69 15.52
C LEU A 545 -14.75 -4.34 16.89
N LYS A 546 -16.04 -4.01 16.90
CA LYS A 546 -16.76 -3.63 18.12
C LYS A 546 -16.92 -4.83 19.07
N LYS A 547 -17.24 -6.01 18.51
CA LYS A 547 -17.31 -7.28 19.26
C LYS A 547 -15.95 -7.70 19.83
N SER A 548 -14.87 -7.52 19.07
CA SER A 548 -13.51 -7.88 19.51
C SER A 548 -13.04 -7.03 20.70
N LEU A 549 -13.26 -5.71 20.64
CA LEU A 549 -12.87 -4.78 21.71
C LEU A 549 -13.73 -4.97 22.96
N SER A 550 -15.05 -5.11 22.81
CA SER A 550 -15.95 -5.37 23.95
C SER A 550 -15.67 -6.70 24.64
N PHE A 551 -15.18 -7.71 23.91
CA PHE A 551 -14.80 -8.99 24.48
C PHE A 551 -13.45 -8.92 25.22
N LYS A 552 -12.46 -8.21 24.67
CA LYS A 552 -11.11 -8.17 25.25
C LYS A 552 -10.98 -7.23 26.45
N TYR A 553 -11.68 -6.09 26.45
CA TYR A 553 -11.44 -5.01 27.43
C TYR A 553 -12.72 -4.30 27.92
N PRO A 554 -13.71 -5.04 28.46
CA PRO A 554 -15.03 -4.47 28.78
C PRO A 554 -14.99 -3.36 29.84
N GLU A 555 -14.24 -3.54 30.92
CA GLU A 555 -14.17 -2.57 32.03
C GLU A 555 -13.35 -1.30 31.69
N GLN A 556 -12.30 -1.48 30.90
CA GLN A 556 -11.43 -0.39 30.45
C GLN A 556 -12.15 0.51 29.44
N LEU A 557 -12.96 -0.07 28.56
CA LEU A 557 -13.81 0.68 27.62
C LEU A 557 -14.82 1.56 28.36
N SER A 558 -15.51 1.00 29.36
CA SER A 558 -16.48 1.75 30.18
C SER A 558 -15.81 2.91 30.92
N THR A 559 -14.68 2.66 31.57
CA THR A 559 -13.96 3.68 32.34
C THR A 559 -13.44 4.79 31.43
N TRP A 560 -12.87 4.41 30.27
CA TRP A 560 -12.34 5.37 29.30
C TRP A 560 -13.45 6.21 28.66
N GLN A 561 -14.56 5.58 28.31
CA GLN A 561 -15.72 6.27 27.74
C GLN A 561 -16.24 7.35 28.69
N GLN A 562 -16.39 7.04 29.98
CA GLN A 562 -16.78 8.00 31.01
C GLN A 562 -15.80 9.20 31.08
N GLN A 563 -14.49 8.92 31.09
CA GLN A 563 -13.47 9.97 31.16
C GLN A 563 -13.45 10.88 29.93
N VAL A 564 -13.73 10.33 28.74
CA VAL A 564 -13.85 11.10 27.50
C VAL A 564 -15.10 11.96 27.51
N GLU A 565 -16.25 11.39 27.88
CA GLU A 565 -17.52 12.11 27.96
C GLU A 565 -17.44 13.26 28.99
N ASP A 566 -16.91 13.00 30.20
CA ASP A 566 -16.73 14.01 31.24
C ASP A 566 -15.83 15.18 30.79
N TRP A 567 -14.83 14.92 29.94
CA TRP A 567 -13.92 15.94 29.41
C TRP A 567 -14.48 16.69 28.20
N GLU A 568 -15.22 16.01 27.32
CA GLU A 568 -15.90 16.64 26.17
C GLU A 568 -17.01 17.59 26.64
N ASP A 569 -17.69 17.26 27.75
CA ASP A 569 -18.72 18.09 28.36
C ASP A 569 -18.15 19.32 29.11
N ASP A 570 -16.97 19.18 29.71
CA ASP A 570 -16.30 20.25 30.46
C ASP A 570 -14.77 20.18 30.30
N LEU A 571 -14.23 21.08 29.48
CA LEU A 571 -12.80 21.16 29.16
C LEU A 571 -11.92 21.48 30.39
N SER A 572 -12.50 21.82 31.54
CA SER A 572 -11.76 21.99 32.81
C SER A 572 -11.49 20.67 33.55
N LYS A 573 -12.12 19.57 33.13
CA LYS A 573 -11.88 18.23 33.68
C LYS A 573 -10.53 17.65 33.22
N PRO A 574 -10.00 16.63 33.90
CA PRO A 574 -8.74 16.00 33.51
C PRO A 574 -8.84 15.41 32.10
N ASN A 575 -7.98 15.86 31.19
CA ASN A 575 -7.95 15.37 29.82
C ASN A 575 -7.51 13.89 29.80
N PRO A 576 -8.38 12.93 29.41
CA PRO A 576 -8.01 11.53 29.38
C PRO A 576 -6.92 11.23 28.35
N PHE A 577 -6.79 12.06 27.31
CA PHE A 577 -5.79 11.91 26.26
C PHE A 577 -4.42 12.52 26.64
N GLU A 578 -4.33 13.21 27.77
CA GLU A 578 -3.07 13.73 28.28
C GLU A 578 -2.18 12.56 28.74
N VAL A 579 -0.98 12.48 28.17
CA VAL A 579 -0.01 11.45 28.52
C VAL A 579 0.46 11.71 29.96
N LYS A 580 -0.02 10.91 30.92
CA LYS A 580 0.30 11.02 32.34
C LYS A 580 1.68 10.43 32.67
N GLU A 581 2.71 10.82 31.92
CA GLU A 581 4.09 10.57 32.36
C GLU A 581 4.56 11.77 33.18
N ILE A 582 4.63 11.58 34.50
CA ILE A 582 5.37 12.49 35.38
C ILE A 582 6.84 12.16 35.18
N SER A 583 7.45 12.65 34.09
CA SER A 583 8.90 12.64 33.99
C SER A 583 9.41 13.98 34.48
N ILE A 584 10.16 13.93 35.58
CA ILE A 584 11.07 15.01 35.95
C ILE A 584 12.06 15.14 34.79
N THR A 585 11.89 16.12 33.90
CA THR A 585 12.79 16.36 32.76
C THR A 585 13.91 17.30 33.15
N GLN A 586 15.06 17.25 32.44
CA GLN A 586 16.15 18.20 32.66
C GLN A 586 15.66 19.65 32.49
N ALA A 587 14.77 19.91 31.52
CA ALA A 587 14.19 21.23 31.28
C ALA A 587 13.29 21.72 32.43
N ASN A 588 12.47 20.84 33.02
CA ASN A 588 11.63 21.18 34.18
C ASN A 588 12.49 21.54 35.39
N ILE A 589 13.61 20.84 35.60
CA ILE A 589 14.57 21.15 36.66
C ILE A 589 15.27 22.49 36.40
N CYS A 590 15.71 22.78 35.17
CA CYS A 590 16.28 24.08 34.82
C CYS A 590 15.32 25.24 35.11
N LEU A 591 14.03 25.08 34.79
CA LEU A 591 13.01 26.08 35.07
C LEU A 591 12.88 26.29 36.58
N TRP A 592 12.77 25.22 37.36
CA TRP A 592 12.65 25.28 38.82
C TRP A 592 13.85 25.97 39.46
N LEU A 593 15.07 25.61 39.06
CA LEU A 593 16.31 26.24 39.52
C LEU A 593 16.39 27.73 39.18
N THR A 594 15.93 28.11 37.98
CA THR A 594 15.89 29.53 37.58
C THR A 594 14.88 30.33 38.42
N MET A 595 13.74 29.71 38.77
CA MET A 595 12.73 30.33 39.65
C MET A 595 13.25 30.50 41.08
N GLU A 596 13.96 29.51 41.63
CA GLU A 596 14.61 29.62 42.95
C GLU A 596 15.68 30.73 42.96
N GLU A 597 16.51 30.81 41.92
CA GLU A 597 17.54 31.86 41.79
C GLU A 597 16.92 33.27 41.68
N ALA A 598 15.79 33.40 40.98
CA ALA A 598 15.05 34.66 40.89
C ALA A 598 14.47 35.10 42.24
N GLN A 599 13.96 34.16 43.04
CA GLN A 599 13.49 34.42 44.40
C GLN A 599 14.64 34.78 45.35
N ALA A 600 15.76 34.04 45.29
CA ALA A 600 16.95 34.32 46.09
C ALA A 600 17.56 35.70 45.78
N SER A 601 17.57 36.10 44.51
CA SER A 601 18.05 37.41 44.05
C SER A 601 17.22 38.60 44.57
N GLN A 602 15.95 38.38 44.90
CA GLN A 602 15.10 39.40 45.54
C GLN A 602 15.39 39.57 47.04
N SER A 603 16.04 38.58 47.66
CA SER A 603 16.31 38.53 49.11
C SER A 603 17.78 38.73 49.51
N SER A 604 18.71 38.74 48.55
CA SER A 604 20.16 38.82 48.77
C SER A 604 20.69 40.26 48.70
N LEU A 605 21.63 40.61 49.60
CA LEU A 605 22.40 41.87 49.58
C LEU A 605 23.73 41.74 48.81
N GLU A 606 24.10 40.54 48.36
CA GLU A 606 25.35 40.30 47.64
C GLU A 606 25.18 40.44 46.12
N PRO A 607 26.08 41.16 45.41
CA PRO A 607 26.03 41.29 43.97
C PRO A 607 26.35 39.95 43.27
N PRO A 608 25.71 39.64 42.13
CA PRO A 608 25.97 38.41 41.40
C PRO A 608 27.41 38.35 40.87
N LEU A 609 28.03 37.18 40.94
CA LEU A 609 29.41 36.93 40.48
C LEU A 609 29.60 37.22 38.97
N HIS A 610 28.53 37.13 38.18
CA HIS A 610 28.52 37.49 36.76
C HIS A 610 27.13 38.05 36.37
N PRO A 611 27.04 39.09 35.52
CA PRO A 611 25.77 39.78 35.21
C PRO A 611 24.74 38.91 34.47
N ASN A 612 25.20 37.93 33.69
CA ASN A 612 24.35 37.14 32.78
C ASN A 612 24.41 35.61 33.00
N ILE A 613 25.16 35.13 33.99
CA ILE A 613 25.36 33.69 34.21
C ILE A 613 25.05 33.42 35.68
N SER A 614 24.17 32.46 35.95
CA SER A 614 23.88 31.98 37.29
C SER A 614 24.52 30.60 37.54
N PRO A 615 24.62 30.15 38.79
CA PRO A 615 25.07 28.79 39.12
C PRO A 615 24.33 27.69 38.34
N SER A 616 23.00 27.79 38.20
CA SER A 616 22.19 26.82 37.45
C SER A 616 22.52 26.81 35.95
N ILE A 617 22.69 28.00 35.35
CA ILE A 617 23.05 28.15 33.93
C ILE A 617 24.45 27.59 33.67
N LEU A 618 25.42 27.85 34.56
CA LEU A 618 26.79 27.35 34.44
C LEU A 618 26.82 25.82 34.46
N ILE A 619 26.14 25.20 35.43
CA ILE A 619 26.13 23.73 35.56
C ILE A 619 25.31 23.08 34.45
N SER A 620 24.16 23.65 34.05
CA SER A 620 23.38 23.16 32.90
C SER A 620 24.22 23.17 31.62
N ALA A 621 24.91 24.26 31.33
CA ALA A 621 25.80 24.34 30.16
C ALA A 621 26.93 23.29 30.23
N GLY A 622 27.45 23.01 31.43
CA GLY A 622 28.46 21.95 31.62
C GLY A 622 27.90 20.54 31.38
N VAL A 623 26.67 20.26 31.85
CA VAL A 623 25.98 18.98 31.60
C VAL A 623 25.68 18.79 30.10
N ASP A 624 25.30 19.86 29.40
CA ASP A 624 25.09 19.82 27.95
C ASP A 624 26.40 19.57 27.19
N LEU A 625 27.52 20.12 27.66
CA LEU A 625 28.85 19.83 27.11
C LEU A 625 29.29 18.38 27.38
N GLU A 626 28.97 17.80 28.55
CA GLU A 626 29.17 16.37 28.84
C GLU A 626 28.38 15.49 27.85
N ASP A 627 27.13 15.85 27.54
CA ASP A 627 26.28 15.15 26.58
C ASP A 627 26.83 15.27 25.14
N GLN A 628 27.29 16.46 24.74
CA GLN A 628 27.95 16.67 23.44
C GLN A 628 29.25 15.87 23.29
N GLN A 629 30.06 15.78 24.36
CA GLN A 629 31.24 14.92 24.41
C GLN A 629 30.87 13.44 24.24
N LEU A 630 29.83 12.97 24.93
CA LEU A 630 29.34 11.60 24.82
C LEU A 630 28.85 11.28 23.40
N HIS A 631 28.08 12.18 22.80
CA HIS A 631 27.63 12.07 21.42
C HIS A 631 28.79 12.02 20.43
N LEU A 632 29.81 12.89 20.59
CA LEU A 632 30.98 12.90 19.72
C LEU A 632 31.77 11.61 19.84
N ARG A 633 32.03 11.11 21.06
CA ARG A 633 32.72 9.83 21.29
C ARG A 633 31.97 8.66 20.66
N THR A 634 30.65 8.58 20.86
CA THR A 634 29.81 7.52 20.27
C THR A 634 29.81 7.57 18.74
N ASN A 635 29.85 8.76 18.14
CA ASN A 635 29.94 8.91 16.69
C ASN A 635 31.33 8.55 16.15
N LEU A 636 32.39 8.89 16.88
CA LEU A 636 33.77 8.55 16.52
C LEU A 636 34.04 7.04 16.60
N THR A 637 33.53 6.35 17.62
CA THR A 637 33.64 4.88 17.72
C THR A 637 32.86 4.14 16.64
N LYS A 638 31.81 4.77 16.09
CA LYS A 638 31.02 4.26 14.94
C LYS A 638 31.63 4.59 13.58
N LEU A 639 32.65 5.46 13.50
CA LEU A 639 33.36 5.73 12.25
C LEU A 639 34.22 4.51 11.89
N GLY A 640 33.84 3.78 10.84
CA GLY A 640 34.62 2.65 10.34
C GLY A 640 35.87 3.10 9.58
N LEU A 641 36.76 2.14 9.28
CA LEU A 641 38.00 2.33 8.52
C LEU A 641 37.80 2.97 7.13
N HIS A 642 36.59 2.88 6.56
CA HIS A 642 36.22 3.43 5.25
C HIS A 642 35.37 4.72 5.32
N ALA A 643 35.48 5.50 6.40
CA ALA A 643 34.75 6.76 6.51
C ALA A 643 35.13 7.74 5.38
N THR A 644 34.12 8.35 4.76
CA THR A 644 34.30 9.34 3.69
C THR A 644 34.91 10.64 4.22
N ASP A 645 35.59 11.40 3.37
CA ASP A 645 36.20 12.67 3.76
C ASP A 645 35.15 13.69 4.22
N ALA A 646 33.94 13.65 3.66
CA ALA A 646 32.81 14.46 4.13
C ALA A 646 32.37 14.08 5.56
N GLN A 647 32.38 12.78 5.91
CA GLN A 647 32.08 12.33 7.27
C GLN A 647 33.18 12.73 8.25
N LYS A 648 34.46 12.60 7.87
CA LYS A 648 35.61 13.04 8.67
C LYS A 648 35.59 14.55 8.91
N ALA A 649 35.34 15.34 7.87
CA ALA A 649 35.21 16.79 7.97
C ALA A 649 34.07 17.20 8.92
N LYS A 650 32.91 16.53 8.84
CA LYS A 650 31.79 16.77 9.74
C LYS A 650 32.12 16.44 11.20
N MET A 651 32.87 15.36 11.46
CA MET A 651 33.33 15.03 12.81
C MET A 651 34.34 16.06 13.33
N GLN A 652 35.30 16.48 12.49
CA GLN A 652 36.27 17.49 12.85
C GLN A 652 35.62 18.85 13.16
N GLN A 653 34.64 19.28 12.36
CA GLN A 653 33.88 20.51 12.61
C GLN A 653 33.15 20.46 13.95
N ARG A 654 32.52 19.31 14.29
CA ARG A 654 31.87 19.10 15.59
C ARG A 654 32.88 19.14 16.74
N SER A 655 34.05 18.53 16.55
CA SER A 655 35.15 18.56 17.53
C SER A 655 35.65 19.98 17.77
N ASN A 656 35.85 20.77 16.71
CA ASN A 656 36.32 22.15 16.82
C ASN A 656 35.28 23.05 17.50
N ALA A 657 34.00 22.89 17.15
CA ALA A 657 32.92 23.64 17.78
C ALA A 657 32.83 23.32 19.28
N LEU A 658 32.91 22.04 19.64
CA LEU A 658 32.90 21.60 21.03
C LEU A 658 34.10 22.16 21.81
N ALA A 659 35.31 22.12 21.24
CA ALA A 659 36.51 22.68 21.87
C ALA A 659 36.34 24.19 22.16
N CYS A 660 35.80 24.95 21.20
CA CYS A 660 35.52 26.37 21.38
C CYS A 660 34.49 26.63 22.50
N CYS A 661 33.41 25.86 22.55
CA CYS A 661 32.40 25.99 23.60
C CYS A 661 32.98 25.64 24.99
N ILE A 662 33.86 24.64 25.08
CA ILE A 662 34.55 24.28 26.32
C ILE A 662 35.48 25.40 26.80
N GLU A 663 36.27 25.99 25.90
CA GLU A 663 37.16 27.12 26.25
C GLU A 663 36.38 28.33 26.79
N VAL A 664 35.26 28.66 26.15
CA VAL A 664 34.38 29.76 26.61
C VAL A 664 33.78 29.44 27.97
N TRP A 665 33.30 28.20 28.17
CA TRP A 665 32.73 27.77 29.43
C TRP A 665 33.76 27.73 30.58
N MET A 666 34.99 27.28 30.33
CA MET A 666 36.07 27.25 31.33
C MET A 666 36.42 28.64 31.86
N LYS A 667 36.40 29.68 31.01
CA LYS A 667 36.62 31.08 31.43
C LYS A 667 35.54 31.58 32.39
N MET A 668 34.31 31.09 32.24
CA MET A 668 33.20 31.42 33.14
C MET A 668 33.27 30.57 34.41
N HIS A 669 33.67 29.31 34.30
CA HIS A 669 33.83 28.39 35.41
C HIS A 669 34.85 28.88 36.45
N THR A 670 35.96 29.51 36.04
CA THR A 670 36.97 30.07 36.95
C THR A 670 36.43 31.18 37.87
N LEU A 671 35.31 31.83 37.52
CA LEU A 671 34.67 32.84 38.38
C LEU A 671 33.93 32.22 39.57
N TYR A 672 33.38 31.01 39.37
CA TYR A 672 32.59 30.30 40.40
C TYR A 672 33.44 29.31 41.21
N ILE A 673 34.56 28.83 40.64
CA ILE A 673 35.51 27.91 41.29
C ILE A 673 36.95 28.41 41.05
N PRO A 674 37.47 29.31 41.90
CA PRO A 674 38.76 30.00 41.68
C PRO A 674 40.02 29.12 41.69
N GLY A 675 39.95 27.91 42.26
CA GLY A 675 41.10 26.98 42.39
C GLY A 675 41.62 26.37 41.06
N MET A 676 41.05 26.77 39.93
CA MET A 676 41.21 26.12 38.62
C MET A 676 42.19 26.83 37.65
N ALA A 677 42.79 27.96 38.04
CA ALA A 677 43.55 28.84 37.14
C ALA A 677 44.93 28.31 36.62
N ALA A 678 45.24 27.01 36.76
CA ALA A 678 46.60 26.49 36.59
C ALA A 678 46.77 25.28 35.64
N PHE A 679 45.92 25.06 34.63
CA PHE A 679 46.07 23.93 33.70
C PHE A 679 45.84 24.27 32.21
N ALA A 680 46.62 23.63 31.32
CA ALA A 680 46.67 23.82 29.86
C ALA A 680 45.74 22.86 29.07
N PRO A 681 45.32 23.19 27.83
CA PRO A 681 44.04 22.77 27.25
C PRO A 681 44.06 21.57 26.29
N GLU A 682 44.91 20.56 26.47
CA GLU A 682 45.10 19.52 25.42
C GLU A 682 44.52 18.12 25.72
N ASP A 683 43.88 17.92 26.87
CA ASP A 683 42.99 16.78 27.17
C ASP A 683 42.04 17.17 28.31
N ILE A 684 40.91 17.83 28.03
CA ILE A 684 40.15 18.60 29.04
C ILE A 684 39.04 17.75 29.71
N PRO A 685 39.17 17.28 30.98
CA PRO A 685 38.02 16.97 31.81
C PRO A 685 37.19 18.24 32.00
N LEU A 686 35.86 18.16 31.94
CA LEU A 686 35.00 19.34 32.13
C LEU A 686 34.97 19.83 33.60
N TYR A 687 35.66 19.15 34.52
CA TYR A 687 35.82 19.52 35.94
C TYR A 687 34.52 20.03 36.58
N LEU A 688 33.41 19.38 36.31
CA LEU A 688 32.14 19.61 37.02
C LEU A 688 32.24 19.07 38.45
N PRO A 689 31.37 19.46 39.41
CA PRO A 689 31.51 19.18 40.84
C PRO A 689 31.98 17.76 41.24
N LEU A 690 31.56 16.73 40.50
CA LEU A 690 32.01 15.34 40.66
C LEU A 690 33.53 15.10 40.51
N GLN A 691 34.17 15.83 39.60
CA GLN A 691 35.59 15.70 39.23
C GLN A 691 36.48 16.64 40.07
N ILE A 692 35.88 17.62 40.76
CA ILE A 692 36.56 18.61 41.60
C ILE A 692 36.82 18.06 43.01
N ASN A 693 35.90 17.26 43.56
CA ASN A 693 35.97 16.80 44.96
C ASN A 693 37.16 15.89 45.29
N CYS A 694 37.92 15.44 44.29
CA CYS A 694 39.19 14.74 44.52
C CYS A 694 40.39 15.69 44.69
N LYS A 695 40.25 17.00 44.41
CA LYS A 695 41.36 17.98 44.38
C LYS A 695 41.09 19.35 45.03
N PHE A 696 39.83 19.81 45.12
CA PHE A 696 39.45 21.10 45.72
C PHE A 696 38.05 21.05 46.37
N SER A 697 37.74 21.95 47.29
CA SER A 697 36.40 22.06 47.90
C SER A 697 35.42 22.81 46.97
N CYS A 698 34.38 22.13 46.50
CA CYS A 698 33.27 22.73 45.75
C CYS A 698 32.16 23.22 46.71
N SER A 699 31.33 24.18 46.29
CA SER A 699 30.20 24.61 47.11
C SER A 699 29.07 23.56 47.05
N HIS A 700 28.48 23.24 48.20
CA HIS A 700 27.37 22.28 48.32
C HIS A 700 26.16 22.65 47.44
N ASN A 701 26.00 23.94 47.11
CA ASN A 701 24.96 24.42 46.21
C ASN A 701 25.17 23.94 44.76
N LEU A 702 26.38 24.04 44.22
CA LEU A 702 26.69 23.59 42.85
C LEU A 702 26.59 22.07 42.70
N GLU A 703 26.93 21.33 43.76
CA GLU A 703 26.76 19.88 43.81
C GLU A 703 25.28 19.47 43.81
N SER A 704 24.44 20.18 44.57
CA SER A 704 22.98 19.96 44.58
C SER A 704 22.34 20.23 43.23
N ILE A 705 22.71 21.35 42.59
CA ILE A 705 22.26 21.71 41.24
C ILE A 705 22.64 20.62 40.23
N LYS A 706 23.89 20.13 40.28
CA LYS A 706 24.33 19.04 39.41
C LYS A 706 23.53 17.76 39.68
N PHE A 707 23.27 17.40 40.94
CA PHE A 707 22.50 16.20 41.27
C PHE A 707 21.10 16.25 40.67
N GLN A 708 20.39 17.36 40.82
CA GLN A 708 19.05 17.53 40.25
C GLN A 708 19.09 17.43 38.72
N LEU A 709 19.97 18.17 38.04
CA LEU A 709 20.06 18.11 36.58
C LEU A 709 20.37 16.69 36.04
N GLN A 710 21.16 15.91 36.76
CA GLN A 710 21.47 14.51 36.41
C GLN A 710 20.27 13.58 36.64
N GLU A 711 19.42 13.86 37.63
CA GLU A 711 18.15 13.13 37.84
C GLU A 711 17.17 13.39 36.69
N GLY A 712 17.05 14.64 36.24
CA GLY A 712 16.26 15.00 35.06
C GLY A 712 16.80 14.35 33.78
N GLN A 713 18.13 14.38 33.59
CA GLN A 713 18.77 13.77 32.43
C GLN A 713 18.62 12.23 32.39
N ALA A 714 18.63 11.57 33.55
CA ALA A 714 18.41 10.13 33.64
C ALA A 714 16.97 9.74 33.27
N ASN A 715 15.97 10.52 33.71
CA ASN A 715 14.57 10.32 33.35
C ASN A 715 14.31 10.57 31.86
N ASP A 716 14.86 11.65 31.29
CA ASP A 716 14.77 11.92 29.85
C ASP A 716 15.35 10.76 29.02
N ALA A 717 16.52 10.25 29.44
CA ALA A 717 17.17 9.12 28.77
C ALA A 717 16.38 7.81 28.89
N LEU A 718 15.70 7.54 30.01
CA LEU A 718 14.82 6.39 30.19
C LEU A 718 13.57 6.47 29.30
N ASN A 719 12.96 7.65 29.19
CA ASN A 719 11.80 7.85 28.33
C ASN A 719 12.16 7.66 26.86
N GLU A 720 13.27 8.23 26.40
CA GLU A 720 13.77 7.98 25.04
C GLU A 720 14.06 6.50 24.79
N LEU A 721 14.62 5.79 25.78
CA LEU A 721 14.86 4.36 25.71
C LEU A 721 13.55 3.57 25.57
N HIS A 722 12.53 3.86 26.39
CA HIS A 722 11.22 3.21 26.32
C HIS A 722 10.55 3.42 24.95
N GLN A 723 10.54 4.67 24.45
CA GLN A 723 9.99 4.98 23.13
C GLN A 723 10.74 4.26 22.00
N GLY A 724 12.08 4.19 22.10
CA GLY A 724 12.91 3.45 21.16
C GLY A 724 12.58 1.96 21.13
N LEU A 725 12.49 1.31 22.30
CA LEU A 725 12.17 -0.11 22.43
C LEU A 725 10.76 -0.42 21.90
N GLN A 726 9.76 0.38 22.24
CA GLN A 726 8.40 0.24 21.71
C GLN A 726 8.37 0.36 20.18
N SER A 727 9.09 1.33 19.63
CA SER A 727 9.22 1.54 18.18
C SER A 727 9.83 0.33 17.48
N ILE A 728 10.88 -0.28 18.03
CA ILE A 728 11.50 -1.49 17.47
C ILE A 728 10.52 -2.66 17.46
N VAL A 729 9.84 -2.91 18.58
CA VAL A 729 8.89 -4.03 18.68
C VAL A 729 7.78 -3.88 17.64
N TYR A 730 7.24 -2.68 17.47
CA TYR A 730 6.25 -2.39 16.43
C TYR A 730 6.82 -2.60 15.02
N MET A 731 7.98 -2.02 14.72
CA MET A 731 8.61 -2.11 13.41
C MET A 731 8.98 -3.54 13.02
N LEU A 732 9.43 -4.36 13.97
CA LEU A 732 9.72 -5.77 13.75
C LEU A 732 8.44 -6.56 13.43
N LYS A 733 7.37 -6.37 14.21
CA LYS A 733 6.06 -6.99 13.94
C LYS A 733 5.50 -6.56 12.58
N PHE A 734 5.64 -5.29 12.22
CA PHE A 734 5.19 -4.76 10.93
C PHE A 734 6.01 -5.35 9.77
N LYS A 735 7.34 -5.39 9.92
CA LYS A 735 8.25 -5.99 8.92
C LYS A 735 7.92 -7.45 8.67
N ASP A 736 7.78 -8.24 9.74
CA ASP A 736 7.48 -9.68 9.66
C ASP A 736 6.14 -9.95 8.96
N ARG A 737 5.12 -9.14 9.30
CA ARG A 737 3.75 -9.36 8.82
C ARG A 737 3.47 -8.81 7.42
N PHE A 738 4.11 -7.71 7.01
CA PHE A 738 3.71 -6.96 5.82
C PHE A 738 4.81 -6.72 4.78
N LEU A 739 6.10 -6.86 5.12
CA LEU A 739 7.18 -6.51 4.21
C LEU A 739 7.79 -7.73 3.53
N CYS A 740 7.48 -7.90 2.24
CA CYS A 740 8.09 -8.92 1.39
C CYS A 740 9.08 -8.29 0.39
N GLY A 741 10.12 -9.06 0.01
CA GLY A 741 11.09 -8.66 -1.02
C GLY A 741 12.29 -7.85 -0.50
N GLN A 742 13.37 -7.83 -1.28
CA GLN A 742 14.68 -7.31 -0.86
C GLN A 742 14.66 -5.80 -0.58
N GLY A 743 14.13 -4.98 -1.50
CA GLY A 743 14.18 -3.51 -1.35
C GLY A 743 13.42 -2.97 -0.13
N ALA A 744 12.21 -3.51 0.13
CA ALA A 744 11.42 -3.15 1.30
C ALA A 744 12.10 -3.60 2.60
N ASN A 745 12.66 -4.82 2.60
CA ASN A 745 13.40 -5.35 3.74
C ASN A 745 14.65 -4.52 4.05
N THR A 746 15.43 -4.13 3.04
CA THR A 746 16.63 -3.31 3.24
C THR A 746 16.29 -1.94 3.83
N ARG A 747 15.24 -1.28 3.35
CA ARG A 747 14.77 -0.01 3.92
C ARG A 747 14.32 -0.15 5.36
N ALA A 748 13.52 -1.17 5.67
CA ALA A 748 13.08 -1.44 7.04
C ALA A 748 14.25 -1.76 7.97
N CYS A 749 15.23 -2.55 7.52
CA CYS A 749 16.44 -2.83 8.27
C CYS A 749 17.28 -1.56 8.53
N ASN A 750 17.36 -0.64 7.58
CA ASN A 750 18.04 0.65 7.79
C ASN A 750 17.31 1.52 8.81
N CYS A 751 15.97 1.57 8.77
CA CYS A 751 15.19 2.28 9.77
C CYS A 751 15.37 1.65 11.17
N LEU A 752 15.35 0.31 11.29
CA LEU A 752 15.61 -0.40 12.55
C LEU A 752 17.00 -0.06 13.11
N LYS A 753 18.04 -0.10 12.27
CA LYS A 753 19.41 0.29 12.67
C LYS A 753 19.49 1.73 13.22
N ASN A 754 18.70 2.65 12.67
CA ASN A 754 18.67 4.03 13.15
C ASN A 754 17.99 4.14 14.52
N VAL A 755 16.95 3.35 14.78
CA VAL A 755 16.29 3.30 16.10
C VAL A 755 17.20 2.61 17.12
N ASP A 756 17.84 1.50 16.76
CA ASP A 756 18.87 0.84 17.59
C ASP A 756 19.97 1.83 17.99
N ALA A 757 20.45 2.64 17.03
CA ALA A 757 21.48 3.63 17.31
C ALA A 757 21.04 4.73 18.30
N LYS A 758 19.74 5.07 18.33
CA LYS A 758 19.16 5.98 19.31
C LYS A 758 19.05 5.31 20.69
N ILE A 759 18.59 4.06 20.74
CA ILE A 759 18.54 3.26 21.97
C ILE A 759 19.92 3.17 22.62
N ASP A 760 20.97 2.81 21.85
CA ASP A 760 22.34 2.70 22.36
C ASP A 760 22.82 4.01 23.00
N LEU A 761 22.46 5.14 22.38
CA LEU A 761 22.83 6.46 22.86
C LEU A 761 22.06 6.83 24.15
N SER A 762 20.75 6.60 24.20
CA SER A 762 19.95 6.87 25.40
C SER A 762 20.40 5.97 26.57
N VAL A 763 20.80 4.71 26.32
CA VAL A 763 21.44 3.84 27.32
C VAL A 763 22.75 4.43 27.82
N ALA A 764 23.61 4.93 26.93
CA ALA A 764 24.89 5.54 27.31
C ALA A 764 24.68 6.81 28.16
N LYS A 765 23.69 7.63 27.80
CA LYS A 765 23.29 8.85 28.52
C LYS A 765 22.75 8.51 29.91
N TYR A 766 21.86 7.53 30.02
CA TYR A 766 21.36 7.02 31.29
C TYR A 766 22.50 6.52 32.20
N HIS A 767 23.40 5.68 31.68
CA HIS A 767 24.54 5.19 32.46
C HIS A 767 25.53 6.28 32.89
N ALA A 768 25.70 7.34 32.10
CA ALA A 768 26.51 8.49 32.49
C ALA A 768 25.85 9.24 33.66
N ALA A 769 24.55 9.55 33.52
CA ALA A 769 23.80 10.26 34.54
C ALA A 769 23.66 9.47 35.85
N HIS A 770 23.31 8.19 35.75
CA HIS A 770 23.20 7.30 36.91
C HIS A 770 24.54 7.13 37.66
N ARG A 771 25.68 7.12 36.96
CA ARG A 771 27.00 7.13 37.61
C ARG A 771 27.25 8.43 38.37
N ALA A 772 26.91 9.58 37.78
CA ALA A 772 27.04 10.87 38.45
C ALA A 772 26.16 10.94 39.71
N LEU A 773 24.92 10.46 39.65
CA LEU A 773 24.01 10.37 40.79
C LEU A 773 24.53 9.42 41.88
N CYS A 774 25.10 8.26 41.50
CA CYS A 774 25.72 7.32 42.43
C CYS A 774 26.86 7.94 43.23
N THR A 775 27.60 8.88 42.63
CA THR A 775 28.73 9.55 43.27
C THR A 775 28.30 10.79 44.08
N LEU A 776 27.33 11.59 43.60
CA LEU A 776 26.82 12.77 44.32
C LEU A 776 25.88 12.42 45.48
N GLY A 777 25.08 11.36 45.34
CA GLY A 777 24.05 10.99 46.31
C GLY A 777 24.58 10.83 47.75
N PRO A 778 25.67 10.07 47.98
CA PRO A 778 26.28 9.95 49.31
C PRO A 778 26.88 11.26 49.85
N LEU A 779 27.44 12.11 48.98
CA LEU A 779 28.05 13.38 49.37
C LEU A 779 27.01 14.41 49.85
N LEU A 780 25.82 14.38 49.24
CA LEU A 780 24.70 15.29 49.53
C LEU A 780 23.67 14.72 50.51
N GLY A 781 23.89 13.51 51.04
CA GLY A 781 22.93 12.83 51.91
C GLY A 781 21.58 12.51 51.27
N LYS A 782 21.51 12.41 49.93
CA LYS A 782 20.27 12.11 49.19
C LYS A 782 19.96 10.60 49.25
N VAL A 783 18.82 10.25 49.83
CA VAL A 783 18.34 8.86 50.01
C VAL A 783 17.09 8.61 49.18
N GLY A 784 16.87 7.39 48.68
CA GLY A 784 15.63 6.99 47.99
C GLY A 784 15.56 7.26 46.48
N TRP A 785 16.45 8.08 45.91
CA TRP A 785 16.46 8.41 44.47
C TRP A 785 16.67 7.18 43.55
N LYS A 786 17.40 6.15 44.02
CA LYS A 786 17.60 4.89 43.28
C LYS A 786 16.35 4.03 43.13
N THR A 787 15.31 4.30 43.92
CA THR A 787 14.03 3.57 43.87
C THR A 787 12.99 4.34 43.06
N ALA A 788 13.22 5.64 42.84
CA ALA A 788 12.38 6.51 42.02
C ALA A 788 12.75 6.46 40.52
N LEU A 789 14.04 6.23 40.21
CA LEU A 789 14.58 5.85 38.90
C LEU A 789 14.53 4.34 38.71
#